data_AF-A0A081C3H5-F1
#
_entry.id   AF-A0A081C3H5-F1
#
_cell.length_a   1.000
_cell.length_b   1.000
_cell.length_c   1.000
_cell.angle_alpha   90.00
_cell.angle_beta   90.00
_cell.angle_gamma   90.00
#
_symmetry.space_group_name_H-M   'P 1'
#
loop_
_entity.id
_entity.type
_entity.pdbx_description
1 polymer ?
#
loop_
_entity_poly.entity_id
_entity_poly.type
_entity_poly.pdbx_seq_one_letter_code
_entity_poly.pdbx_strand_id
1 'polypeptide(L)'
;MQLHFRKNAQAVETLLSGILLLLIMIIPFNEGGNGHIIQLITQCLLLLGAIIWAIYVLRRGSLTLIVEWIDLFIAGFLTWSLISLIISEYKYTTMLELIKLGSYAALFYLLRVFFPLKQRQTWLLTAILISSALQCVVAWGLFLAQRTRVLQADFVNPNNFAQFLVFGVNIALSFVLFVPNSENDSGKKAFLQKVGISLLLIGLTVTILAVKSRGAFISLVGTGLFLTTLKKKQFGMFFLLLCCVLIFLPTPWGSVFQKLQKRDDPFAYERIGIWQSSIRMAIDHPVFGVGLGMYEFYGMEYNFPVEHQISRYGKYLNVAHSDLLQVATELGIVGFLLFLGAIGYMMFFSVSRLREQPPAWSLIAVVAGLIGIVIHGLFSTLLTCPALALIGCIFVGILIDDMHRYRQKTLVFQPTWSWYGASGLLIFYLLVPVIGYPFLAHHHYLRYFTFREQRDIPQAVLHLKQAIRYVPIHAGYHRTFGELYLAAFRNAPNLDAFYESYQAFTRAIRCNARDEQAYEKLGNLHREMFYKKLRTRPTAQNALDAYQHALQYKPYNPFILSTMAALHADLNEFDPAIALLQRAVTIEPNFVGGFQMLGNMFLHLGRQDEAQQAFQQAQAILRTYQHHPRQSDYEQMLLKSLE
;
A
#
# COMPACT_ATOMS: atom_id res chain seq x y z
N MET A 1 11.89 13.65 47.39
CA MET A 1 12.00 13.82 45.92
C MET A 1 12.05 12.50 45.15
N GLN A 2 12.98 11.57 45.40
CA GLN A 2 13.15 10.33 44.59
C GLN A 2 11.92 9.40 44.54
N LEU A 3 11.15 9.26 45.61
CA LEU A 3 9.88 8.51 45.64
C LEU A 3 8.78 9.12 44.76
N HIS A 4 8.74 10.44 44.67
CA HIS A 4 7.77 11.17 43.83
C HIS A 4 8.13 11.03 42.34
N PHE A 5 9.43 11.05 42.01
CA PHE A 5 9.93 10.77 40.66
C PHE A 5 9.65 9.33 40.19
N ARG A 6 9.82 8.32 41.06
CA ARG A 6 9.48 6.92 40.71
C ARG A 6 7.99 6.71 40.44
N LYS A 7 7.10 7.29 41.26
CA LYS A 7 5.65 7.22 41.02
C LYS A 7 5.25 7.88 39.70
N ASN A 8 5.85 9.02 39.37
CA ASN A 8 5.59 9.72 38.10
C ASN A 8 6.10 8.94 36.88
N ALA A 9 7.24 8.24 36.98
CA ALA A 9 7.74 7.37 35.91
C ALA A 9 6.80 6.20 35.64
N GLN A 10 6.34 5.52 36.69
CA GLN A 10 5.44 4.38 36.57
C GLN A 10 4.07 4.76 35.97
N ALA A 11 3.56 5.96 36.30
CA ALA A 11 2.33 6.49 35.71
C ALA A 11 2.49 6.74 34.19
N VAL A 12 3.61 7.34 33.77
CA VAL A 12 3.93 7.58 32.35
C VAL A 12 4.04 6.26 31.58
N GLU A 13 4.77 5.28 32.11
CA GLU A 13 4.88 3.96 31.47
C GLU A 13 3.53 3.26 31.32
N THR A 14 2.66 3.37 32.32
CA THR A 14 1.30 2.78 32.30
C THR A 14 0.47 3.41 31.20
N LEU A 15 0.51 4.74 31.07
CA LEU A 15 -0.27 5.46 30.06
C LEU A 15 0.24 5.18 28.64
N LEU A 16 1.57 5.16 28.43
CA LEU A 16 2.17 4.76 27.15
C LEU A 16 1.81 3.32 26.77
N SER A 17 1.68 2.42 27.75
CA SER A 17 1.22 1.06 27.50
C SER A 17 -0.24 0.96 27.11
N GLY A 18 -1.10 1.79 27.71
CA GLY A 18 -2.49 1.92 27.28
C GLY A 18 -2.59 2.40 25.83
N ILE A 19 -1.78 3.38 25.44
CA ILE A 19 -1.70 3.87 24.05
C ILE A 19 -1.28 2.74 23.11
N LEU A 20 -0.21 2.00 23.45
CA LEU A 20 0.29 0.94 22.58
C LEU A 20 -0.72 -0.21 22.40
N LEU A 21 -1.43 -0.61 23.46
CA LEU A 21 -2.52 -1.58 23.31
C LEU A 21 -3.61 -1.08 22.38
N LEU A 22 -4.00 0.17 22.56
CA LEU A 22 -5.07 0.76 21.77
C LEU A 22 -4.67 0.80 20.29
N LEU A 23 -3.39 1.07 19.99
CA LEU A 23 -2.84 0.93 18.65
C LEU A 23 -2.90 -0.52 18.12
N ILE A 24 -2.47 -1.52 18.90
CA ILE A 24 -2.53 -2.95 18.49
C ILE A 24 -3.97 -3.41 18.21
N MET A 25 -4.95 -2.87 18.94
CA MET A 25 -6.35 -3.24 18.80
C MET A 25 -7.06 -2.47 17.68
N ILE A 26 -6.73 -1.19 17.44
CA ILE A 26 -7.46 -0.33 16.49
C ILE A 26 -6.85 -0.35 15.09
N ILE A 27 -5.51 -0.31 14.95
CA ILE A 27 -4.87 -0.17 13.62
C ILE A 27 -5.28 -1.27 12.63
N PRO A 28 -5.49 -2.55 13.02
CA PRO A 28 -5.88 -3.58 12.06
C PRO A 28 -7.24 -3.35 11.38
N PHE A 29 -8.10 -2.49 11.95
CA PHE A 29 -9.39 -2.12 11.37
C PHE A 29 -9.23 -1.05 10.28
N ASN A 30 -10.26 -0.93 9.43
CA ASN A 30 -10.34 0.06 8.34
C ASN A 30 -9.11 -0.01 7.41
N GLU A 31 -9.11 -0.99 6.52
CA GLU A 31 -8.08 -1.17 5.49
C GLU A 31 -6.71 -1.57 6.03
N GLY A 32 -6.66 -2.29 7.15
CA GLY A 32 -5.40 -2.67 7.82
C GLY A 32 -4.62 -1.45 8.31
N GLY A 33 -5.34 -0.37 8.63
CA GLY A 33 -4.78 0.89 9.10
C GLY A 33 -4.54 1.92 8.00
N ASN A 34 -4.88 1.63 6.74
CA ASN A 34 -4.76 2.57 5.64
C ASN A 34 -5.89 3.61 5.56
N GLY A 35 -7.02 3.36 6.22
CA GLY A 35 -8.11 4.31 6.25
C GLY A 35 -7.73 5.63 6.91
N HIS A 36 -8.09 6.76 6.29
CA HIS A 36 -7.70 8.11 6.72
C HIS A 36 -8.03 8.42 8.20
N ILE A 37 -9.17 7.94 8.71
CA ILE A 37 -9.57 8.14 10.10
C ILE A 37 -8.65 7.36 11.06
N ILE A 38 -8.33 6.11 10.73
CA ILE A 38 -7.45 5.29 11.58
C ILE A 38 -6.01 5.82 11.51
N GLN A 39 -5.55 6.29 10.35
CA GLN A 39 -4.26 6.98 10.24
C GLN A 39 -4.21 8.22 11.12
N LEU A 40 -5.25 9.08 11.10
CA LEU A 40 -5.34 10.24 11.99
C LEU A 40 -5.29 9.84 13.46
N ILE A 41 -6.11 8.87 13.87
CA ILE A 41 -6.14 8.37 15.26
C ILE A 41 -4.75 7.85 15.65
N THR A 42 -4.12 7.06 14.79
CA THR A 42 -2.77 6.51 14.99
C THR A 42 -1.74 7.62 15.19
N GLN A 43 -1.73 8.62 14.30
CA GLN A 43 -0.81 9.74 14.36
C GLN A 43 -1.02 10.58 15.62
N CYS A 44 -2.27 10.87 15.99
CA CYS A 44 -2.62 11.57 17.22
C CYS A 44 -2.16 10.83 18.48
N LEU A 45 -2.29 9.51 18.50
CA LEU A 45 -1.86 8.66 19.62
C LEU A 45 -0.33 8.59 19.73
N LEU A 46 0.38 8.42 18.62
CA LEU A 46 1.85 8.42 18.58
C LEU A 46 2.40 9.77 19.06
N LEU A 47 1.79 10.86 18.60
CA LEU A 47 2.11 12.21 19.01
C LEU A 47 1.84 12.44 20.50
N LEU A 48 0.67 12.01 21.00
CA LEU A 48 0.37 12.08 22.43
C LEU A 48 1.47 11.37 23.23
N GLY A 49 1.89 10.17 22.78
CA GLY A 49 3.02 9.44 23.34
C GLY A 49 4.32 10.24 23.32
N ALA A 50 4.64 10.91 22.21
CA ALA A 50 5.81 11.77 22.07
C ALA A 50 5.76 13.02 22.96
N ILE A 51 4.59 13.62 23.17
CA ILE A 51 4.40 14.76 24.08
C ILE A 51 4.60 14.32 25.53
N ILE A 52 3.99 13.21 25.92
CA ILE A 52 4.18 12.62 27.26
C ILE A 52 5.67 12.33 27.50
N TRP A 53 6.35 11.80 26.48
CA TRP A 53 7.79 11.59 26.51
C TRP A 53 8.56 12.90 26.75
N ALA A 54 8.30 13.93 25.94
CA ALA A 54 8.97 15.22 26.07
C ALA A 54 8.79 15.80 27.49
N ILE A 55 7.58 15.73 28.04
CA ILE A 55 7.26 16.16 29.42
C ILE A 55 8.03 15.33 30.45
N TYR A 56 8.18 14.03 30.24
CA TYR A 56 8.95 13.18 31.14
C TYR A 56 10.44 13.53 31.13
N VAL A 57 11.03 13.73 29.95
CA VAL A 57 12.44 14.15 29.80
C VAL A 57 12.67 15.52 30.45
N LEU A 58 11.73 16.46 30.25
CA LEU A 58 11.73 17.77 30.90
C LEU A 58 11.83 17.65 32.43
N ARG A 59 11.01 16.78 33.03
CA ARG A 59 11.02 16.56 34.48
C ARG A 59 12.28 15.87 34.98
N ARG A 60 12.88 15.00 34.16
CA ARG A 60 14.11 14.26 34.51
C ARG A 60 15.39 15.08 34.33
N GLY A 61 15.37 16.10 33.48
CA GLY A 61 16.52 16.98 33.20
C GLY A 61 17.66 16.32 32.42
N SER A 62 17.47 15.12 31.90
CA SER A 62 18.46 14.41 31.09
C SER A 62 17.79 13.45 30.11
N LEU A 63 18.32 13.41 28.89
CA LEU A 63 17.98 12.43 27.87
C LEU A 63 19.13 11.45 27.75
N THR A 64 18.84 10.16 27.97
CA THR A 64 19.81 9.08 27.80
C THR A 64 19.45 8.30 26.54
N LEU A 65 20.24 8.45 25.48
CA LEU A 65 20.11 7.67 24.26
C LEU A 65 21.15 6.55 24.25
N ILE A 66 20.69 5.35 23.92
CA ILE A 66 21.53 4.18 23.69
C ILE A 66 21.65 4.06 22.18
N VAL A 67 22.86 4.08 21.63
CA VAL A 67 23.09 4.03 20.18
C VAL A 67 23.59 2.66 19.76
N GLU A 68 22.88 2.07 18.82
CA GLU A 68 23.12 0.76 18.22
C GLU A 68 23.47 0.88 16.74
N TRP A 69 24.05 -0.19 16.20
CA TRP A 69 24.23 -0.31 14.76
C TRP A 69 22.90 -0.28 13.99
N ILE A 70 21.80 -0.79 14.55
CA ILE A 70 20.49 -0.68 13.88
C ILE A 70 20.04 0.77 13.73
N ASP A 71 20.41 1.65 14.67
CA ASP A 71 20.04 3.07 14.61
C ASP A 71 20.74 3.75 13.42
N LEU A 72 21.96 3.32 13.07
CA LEU A 72 22.66 3.79 11.87
C LEU A 72 21.91 3.40 10.59
N PHE A 73 21.42 2.15 10.50
CA PHE A 73 20.64 1.73 9.34
C PHE A 73 19.30 2.45 9.24
N ILE A 74 18.59 2.61 10.37
CA ILE A 74 17.31 3.35 10.41
C ILE A 74 17.54 4.82 10.04
N ALA A 75 18.52 5.49 10.67
CA ALA A 75 18.82 6.90 10.39
C ALA A 75 19.31 7.11 8.96
N GLY A 76 20.16 6.21 8.46
CA GLY A 76 20.61 6.20 7.07
C GLY A 76 19.44 6.05 6.10
N PHE A 77 18.54 5.09 6.35
CA PHE A 77 17.38 4.84 5.51
C PHE A 77 16.40 6.02 5.51
N LEU A 78 16.13 6.62 6.67
CA LEU A 78 15.28 7.82 6.78
C LEU A 78 15.90 9.03 6.09
N THR A 79 17.21 9.21 6.22
CA THR A 79 17.94 10.31 5.56
C THR A 79 17.91 10.14 4.06
N TRP A 80 18.14 8.92 3.56
CA TRP A 80 18.06 8.62 2.14
C TRP A 80 16.64 8.80 1.59
N SER A 81 15.64 8.36 2.35
CA SER A 81 14.23 8.61 2.04
C SER A 81 13.93 10.11 2.00
N LEU A 82 14.50 10.92 2.88
CA LEU A 82 14.32 12.37 2.86
C LEU A 82 14.95 13.00 1.61
N ILE A 83 16.12 12.53 1.19
CA ILE A 83 16.77 12.97 -0.06
C ILE A 83 15.87 12.67 -1.26
N SER A 84 15.10 11.57 -1.24
CA SER A 84 14.18 11.24 -2.34
C SER A 84 13.10 12.30 -2.59
N LEU A 85 12.81 13.18 -1.62
CA LEU A 85 11.89 14.31 -1.80
C LEU A 85 12.40 15.34 -2.82
N ILE A 86 13.71 15.47 -2.97
CA ILE A 86 14.34 16.37 -3.95
C ILE A 86 14.14 15.82 -5.38
N ILE A 87 14.14 14.49 -5.49
CA ILE A 87 14.17 13.75 -6.76
C ILE A 87 12.75 13.48 -7.26
N SER A 88 11.81 13.29 -6.33
CA SER A 88 10.42 12.97 -6.64
C SER A 88 9.72 14.08 -7.43
N GLU A 89 9.17 13.71 -8.59
CA GLU A 89 8.35 14.58 -9.43
C GLU A 89 6.98 14.88 -8.80
N TYR A 90 6.49 14.01 -7.90
CA TYR A 90 5.25 14.25 -7.16
C TYR A 90 5.48 14.26 -5.66
N LYS A 91 5.89 15.44 -5.17
CA LYS A 91 6.30 15.68 -3.78
C LYS A 91 5.24 15.29 -2.75
N TYR A 92 3.96 15.46 -3.07
CA TYR A 92 2.88 15.14 -2.12
C TYR A 92 2.88 13.67 -1.70
N THR A 93 2.99 12.74 -2.66
CA THR A 93 3.01 11.30 -2.35
C THR A 93 4.24 10.92 -1.53
N THR A 94 5.41 11.41 -1.93
CA THR A 94 6.66 11.19 -1.18
C THR A 94 6.60 11.74 0.24
N MET A 95 5.98 12.92 0.45
CA MET A 95 5.76 13.46 1.79
C MET A 95 4.88 12.55 2.64
N LEU A 96 3.79 12.00 2.09
CA LEU A 96 2.91 11.08 2.83
C LEU A 96 3.67 9.82 3.27
N GLU A 97 4.46 9.22 2.38
CA GLU A 97 5.26 8.04 2.72
C GLU A 97 6.36 8.36 3.73
N LEU A 98 7.00 9.53 3.64
CA LEU A 98 7.96 10.00 4.65
C LEU A 98 7.32 10.15 6.03
N ILE A 99 6.10 10.67 6.10
CA ILE A 99 5.36 10.80 7.36
C ILE A 99 5.07 9.42 7.94
N LYS A 100 4.66 8.46 7.10
CA LYS A 100 4.43 7.07 7.52
C LYS A 100 5.71 6.44 8.05
N LEU A 101 6.81 6.47 7.30
CA LEU A 101 8.12 5.93 7.73
C LEU A 101 8.63 6.61 9.00
N GLY A 102 8.53 7.94 9.07
CA GLY A 102 8.91 8.72 10.25
C GLY A 102 8.08 8.34 11.48
N SER A 103 6.79 8.06 11.30
CA SER A 103 5.91 7.60 12.38
C SER A 103 6.30 6.21 12.91
N TYR A 104 6.71 5.29 12.03
CA TYR A 104 7.22 3.96 12.43
C TYR A 104 8.55 4.07 13.17
N ALA A 105 9.47 4.90 12.69
CA ALA A 105 10.72 5.16 13.39
C ALA A 105 10.49 5.80 14.76
N ALA A 106 9.64 6.82 14.84
CA ALA A 106 9.28 7.47 16.10
C ALA A 106 8.69 6.47 17.10
N LEU A 107 7.76 5.62 16.65
CA LEU A 107 7.21 4.53 17.45
C LEU A 107 8.30 3.57 17.94
N PHE A 108 9.20 3.12 17.06
CA PHE A 108 10.30 2.23 17.42
C PHE A 108 11.17 2.82 18.54
N TYR A 109 11.56 4.10 18.43
CA TYR A 109 12.35 4.76 19.46
C TYR A 109 11.56 4.99 20.76
N LEU A 110 10.26 5.32 20.68
CA LEU A 110 9.40 5.45 21.86
C LEU A 110 9.31 4.11 22.62
N LEU A 111 9.18 3.00 21.91
CA LEU A 111 9.17 1.66 22.51
C LEU A 111 10.48 1.35 23.23
N ARG A 112 11.61 1.67 22.61
CA ARG A 112 12.94 1.37 23.16
C ARG A 112 13.30 2.20 24.40
N VAL A 113 12.81 3.43 24.49
CA VAL A 113 13.18 4.33 25.61
C VAL A 113 12.24 4.18 26.82
N PHE A 114 10.95 3.93 26.61
CA PHE A 114 9.93 4.00 27.68
C PHE A 114 9.39 2.68 28.14
N PHE A 115 9.46 1.69 27.28
CA PHE A 115 8.71 0.49 27.49
C PHE A 115 9.66 -0.50 28.14
N PRO A 116 9.44 -0.91 29.40
CA PRO A 116 10.18 -2.03 29.97
C PRO A 116 9.71 -3.31 29.27
N LEU A 117 10.12 -3.49 28.01
CA LEU A 117 9.59 -4.52 27.13
C LEU A 117 9.88 -5.90 27.73
N LYS A 118 10.98 -6.09 28.47
CA LYS A 118 11.26 -7.31 29.20
C LYS A 118 10.15 -7.69 30.20
N GLN A 119 9.56 -6.72 30.87
CA GLN A 119 8.48 -6.94 31.86
C GLN A 119 7.11 -7.02 31.20
N ARG A 120 6.91 -6.33 30.06
CA ARG A 120 5.59 -6.19 29.40
C ARG A 120 5.44 -7.00 28.10
N GLN A 121 6.48 -7.68 27.64
CA GLN A 121 6.50 -8.44 26.37
C GLN A 121 5.39 -9.48 26.29
N THR A 122 5.14 -10.24 27.35
CA THR A 122 4.11 -11.29 27.37
C THR A 122 2.71 -10.70 27.18
N TRP A 123 2.47 -9.53 27.76
CA TRP A 123 1.21 -8.81 27.63
C TRP A 123 1.02 -8.22 26.22
N LEU A 124 2.08 -7.65 25.62
CA LEU A 124 2.03 -7.18 24.23
C LEU A 124 1.78 -8.32 23.24
N LEU A 125 2.48 -9.45 23.39
CA LEU A 125 2.25 -10.62 22.56
C LEU A 125 0.83 -11.17 22.73
N THR A 126 0.28 -11.12 23.95
CA THR A 126 -1.10 -11.51 24.22
C THR A 126 -2.09 -10.56 23.54
N ALA A 127 -1.84 -9.24 23.57
CA ALA A 127 -2.66 -8.26 22.87
C ALA A 127 -2.67 -8.49 21.35
N ILE A 128 -1.51 -8.78 20.76
CA ILE A 128 -1.39 -9.12 19.32
C ILE A 128 -2.16 -10.41 19.01
N LEU A 129 -2.08 -11.42 19.88
CA LEU A 129 -2.81 -12.68 19.73
C LEU A 129 -4.33 -12.47 19.81
N ILE A 130 -4.81 -11.67 20.78
CA ILE A 130 -6.23 -11.30 20.91
C ILE A 130 -6.70 -10.52 19.68
N SER A 131 -5.91 -9.56 19.22
CA SER A 131 -6.20 -8.78 18.01
C SER A 131 -6.30 -9.70 16.78
N SER A 132 -5.37 -10.66 16.63
CA SER A 132 -5.41 -11.68 15.57
C SER A 132 -6.68 -12.56 15.65
N ALA A 133 -7.07 -12.97 16.86
CA ALA A 133 -8.30 -13.73 17.10
C ALA A 133 -9.55 -12.92 16.72
N LEU A 134 -9.60 -11.65 17.10
CA LEU A 134 -10.70 -10.74 16.78
C LEU A 134 -10.83 -10.54 15.27
N GLN A 135 -9.72 -10.30 14.58
CA GLN A 135 -9.70 -10.14 13.11
C GLN A 135 -10.14 -11.43 12.40
N CYS A 136 -9.79 -12.59 12.94
CA CYS A 136 -10.29 -13.89 12.47
C CYS A 136 -11.82 -13.97 12.57
N VAL A 137 -12.41 -13.59 13.72
CA VAL A 137 -13.87 -13.58 13.92
C VAL A 137 -14.55 -12.59 12.97
N VAL A 138 -14.01 -11.37 12.81
CA VAL A 138 -14.54 -10.35 11.89
C VAL A 138 -14.50 -10.86 10.45
N ALA A 139 -13.40 -11.47 10.01
CA ALA A 139 -13.28 -12.04 8.67
C ALA A 139 -14.39 -13.04 8.37
N TRP A 140 -14.57 -14.02 9.26
CA TRP A 140 -15.62 -15.04 9.10
C TRP A 140 -17.02 -14.44 9.18
N GLY A 141 -17.25 -13.48 10.08
CA GLY A 141 -18.54 -12.78 10.18
C GLY A 141 -18.92 -12.05 8.90
N LEU A 142 -18.00 -11.26 8.33
CA LEU A 142 -18.22 -10.54 7.08
C LEU A 142 -18.38 -11.48 5.87
N PHE A 143 -17.60 -12.56 5.84
CA PHE A 143 -17.65 -13.56 4.77
C PHE A 143 -18.97 -14.34 4.79
N LEU A 144 -19.37 -14.85 5.96
CA LEU A 144 -20.64 -15.58 6.12
C LEU A 144 -21.86 -14.68 5.88
N ALA A 145 -21.77 -13.39 6.21
CA ALA A 145 -22.79 -12.38 5.90
C ALA A 145 -22.78 -11.93 4.43
N GLN A 146 -21.95 -12.51 3.56
CA GLN A 146 -21.79 -12.16 2.15
C GLN A 146 -21.46 -10.67 1.89
N ARG A 147 -20.89 -9.99 2.90
CA ARG A 147 -20.43 -8.61 2.79
C ARG A 147 -19.10 -8.51 2.03
N THR A 148 -18.33 -9.58 2.06
CA THR A 148 -17.05 -9.70 1.34
C THR A 148 -17.03 -11.01 0.54
N ARG A 149 -16.40 -10.97 -0.65
CA ARG A 149 -16.22 -12.16 -1.50
C ARG A 149 -15.00 -12.99 -1.09
N VAL A 150 -14.05 -12.36 -0.42
CA VAL A 150 -12.77 -12.95 -0.01
C VAL A 150 -12.64 -12.81 1.50
N LEU A 151 -12.13 -13.86 2.15
CA LEU A 151 -11.88 -13.88 3.58
C LEU A 151 -10.68 -12.99 3.92
N GLN A 152 -10.91 -11.70 4.20
CA GLN A 152 -9.83 -10.73 4.45
C GLN A 152 -10.10 -9.74 5.60
N ALA A 153 -11.17 -9.94 6.37
CA ALA A 153 -11.67 -8.93 7.32
C ALA A 153 -11.79 -7.55 6.65
N ASP A 154 -11.33 -6.49 7.33
CA ASP A 154 -11.28 -5.13 6.79
C ASP A 154 -9.99 -4.82 6.03
N PHE A 155 -9.08 -5.79 5.83
CA PHE A 155 -7.85 -5.53 5.06
C PHE A 155 -8.17 -5.42 3.56
N VAL A 156 -7.51 -4.48 2.88
CA VAL A 156 -7.63 -4.32 1.42
C VAL A 156 -7.03 -5.52 0.68
N ASN A 157 -5.92 -6.05 1.20
CA ASN A 157 -5.16 -7.13 0.58
C ASN A 157 -5.22 -8.41 1.44
N PRO A 158 -5.71 -9.54 0.92
CA PRO A 158 -5.74 -10.83 1.64
C PRO A 158 -4.37 -11.28 2.14
N ASN A 159 -3.28 -10.95 1.44
CA ASN A 159 -1.93 -11.33 1.87
C ASN A 159 -1.51 -10.56 3.12
N ASN A 160 -1.89 -9.29 3.26
CA ASN A 160 -1.60 -8.49 4.44
C ASN A 160 -2.37 -9.04 5.66
N PHE A 161 -3.64 -9.42 5.46
CA PHE A 161 -4.44 -10.08 6.49
C PHE A 161 -3.82 -11.43 6.90
N ALA A 162 -3.43 -12.26 5.93
CA ALA A 162 -2.81 -13.55 6.22
C ALA A 162 -1.49 -13.37 7.01
N GLN A 163 -0.66 -12.38 6.66
CA GLN A 163 0.54 -12.06 7.42
C GLN A 163 0.22 -11.62 8.86
N PHE A 164 -0.84 -10.83 9.04
CA PHE A 164 -1.27 -10.42 10.38
C PHE A 164 -1.62 -11.65 11.24
N LEU A 165 -2.32 -12.63 10.68
CA LEU A 165 -2.63 -13.90 11.37
C LEU A 165 -1.38 -14.76 11.62
N VAL A 166 -0.38 -14.74 10.73
CA VAL A 166 0.89 -15.44 10.93
C VAL A 166 1.58 -14.98 12.22
N PHE A 167 1.49 -13.70 12.59
CA PHE A 167 1.99 -13.22 13.88
C PHE A 167 1.27 -13.93 15.05
N GLY A 168 -0.06 -13.99 15.02
CA GLY A 168 -0.86 -14.71 16.01
C GLY A 168 -0.49 -16.20 16.10
N VAL A 169 -0.32 -16.86 14.94
CA VAL A 169 0.09 -18.28 14.87
C VAL A 169 1.47 -18.48 15.51
N ASN A 170 2.46 -17.65 15.16
CA ASN A 170 3.82 -17.76 15.72
C ASN A 170 3.83 -17.54 17.24
N ILE A 171 3.03 -16.61 17.75
CA ILE A 171 2.87 -16.37 19.20
C ILE A 171 2.22 -17.57 19.88
N ALA A 172 1.09 -18.05 19.38
CA ALA A 172 0.36 -19.18 19.96
C ALA A 172 1.19 -20.47 19.92
N LEU A 173 1.84 -20.75 18.78
CA LEU A 173 2.69 -21.92 18.60
C LEU A 173 3.89 -21.89 19.54
N SER A 174 4.58 -20.76 19.65
CA SER A 174 5.72 -20.62 20.57
C SER A 174 5.30 -20.79 22.03
N PHE A 175 4.14 -20.24 22.41
CA PHE A 175 3.58 -20.43 23.75
C PHE A 175 3.33 -21.92 24.05
N VAL A 176 2.61 -22.61 23.17
CA VAL A 176 2.25 -24.03 23.36
C VAL A 176 3.49 -24.92 23.47
N LEU A 177 4.52 -24.66 22.64
CA LEU A 177 5.71 -25.49 22.56
C LEU A 177 6.74 -25.25 23.67
N PHE A 178 6.93 -24.01 24.10
CA PHE A 178 8.07 -23.61 24.94
C PHE A 178 7.69 -23.14 26.34
N VAL A 179 6.40 -22.87 26.64
CA VAL A 179 5.98 -22.64 28.02
C VAL A 179 5.94 -23.98 28.77
N PRO A 180 6.59 -24.12 29.94
CA PRO A 180 6.58 -25.36 30.72
C PRO A 180 5.16 -25.75 31.18
N ASN A 181 4.91 -27.05 31.37
CA ASN A 181 3.71 -27.51 32.07
C ASN A 181 3.93 -27.31 33.58
N SER A 182 3.01 -26.65 34.27
CA SER A 182 3.05 -26.47 35.74
C SER A 182 2.80 -27.81 36.44
N GLU A 183 3.74 -28.27 37.29
CA GLU A 183 3.63 -29.54 38.04
C GLU A 183 2.75 -29.48 39.30
N ASN A 184 2.42 -28.30 39.84
CA ASN A 184 1.56 -28.14 41.03
C ASN A 184 0.10 -27.76 40.70
N ASP A 185 -0.79 -27.78 41.72
CA ASP A 185 -2.27 -27.57 41.73
C ASP A 185 -2.84 -26.44 40.81
N SER A 186 -1.98 -25.52 40.37
CA SER A 186 -2.18 -24.63 39.21
C SER A 186 -2.21 -25.33 37.83
N GLY A 187 -2.03 -26.65 37.78
CA GLY A 187 -1.89 -27.47 36.58
C GLY A 187 -3.15 -27.47 35.72
N LYS A 188 -4.35 -27.47 36.34
CA LYS A 188 -5.63 -27.36 35.61
C LYS A 188 -5.75 -26.03 34.85
N LYS A 189 -5.35 -24.92 35.47
CA LYS A 189 -5.40 -23.59 34.85
C LYS A 189 -4.39 -23.48 33.70
N ALA A 190 -3.16 -23.96 33.91
CA ALA A 190 -2.13 -23.99 32.88
C ALA A 190 -2.52 -24.91 31.70
N PHE A 191 -3.14 -26.06 32.00
CA PHE A 191 -3.66 -26.98 30.98
C PHE A 191 -4.79 -26.34 30.17
N LEU A 192 -5.80 -25.77 30.82
CA LEU A 192 -6.90 -25.09 30.14
C LEU A 192 -6.43 -23.91 29.28
N GLN A 193 -5.43 -23.15 29.74
CA GLN A 193 -4.79 -22.10 28.94
C GLN A 193 -4.12 -22.67 27.68
N LYS A 194 -3.36 -23.76 27.80
CA LYS A 194 -2.75 -24.42 26.64
C LYS A 194 -3.78 -24.99 25.68
N VAL A 195 -4.86 -25.59 26.17
CA VAL A 195 -5.97 -26.07 25.34
C VAL A 195 -6.63 -24.91 24.59
N GLY A 196 -6.96 -23.82 25.30
CA GLY A 196 -7.56 -22.63 24.69
C GLY A 196 -6.68 -21.99 23.62
N ILE A 197 -5.38 -21.85 23.89
CA ILE A 197 -4.42 -21.32 22.91
C ILE A 197 -4.21 -22.29 21.74
N SER A 198 -4.29 -23.60 21.96
CA SER A 198 -4.21 -24.60 20.89
C SER A 198 -5.45 -24.55 19.97
N LEU A 199 -6.65 -24.38 20.52
CA LEU A 199 -7.86 -24.17 19.74
C LEU A 199 -7.78 -22.88 18.93
N LEU A 200 -7.25 -21.81 19.53
CA LEU A 200 -7.02 -20.54 18.82
C LEU A 200 -6.01 -20.71 17.69
N LEU A 201 -4.90 -21.41 17.94
CA LEU A 201 -3.88 -21.74 16.92
C LEU A 201 -4.50 -22.47 15.73
N ILE A 202 -5.37 -23.46 15.98
CA ILE A 202 -6.09 -24.18 14.94
C ILE A 202 -6.99 -23.22 14.16
N GLY A 203 -7.81 -22.41 14.86
CA GLY A 203 -8.69 -21.43 14.22
C GLY A 203 -7.94 -20.44 13.33
N LEU A 204 -6.83 -19.87 13.81
CA LEU A 204 -5.97 -18.96 13.04
C LEU A 204 -5.39 -19.66 11.80
N THR A 205 -4.90 -20.89 11.95
CA THR A 205 -4.30 -21.66 10.84
C THR A 205 -5.34 -22.03 9.78
N VAL A 206 -6.54 -22.44 10.20
CA VAL A 206 -7.68 -22.72 9.31
C VAL A 206 -8.09 -21.46 8.54
N THR A 207 -8.10 -20.30 9.19
CA THR A 207 -8.38 -19.03 8.52
C THR A 207 -7.32 -18.69 7.49
N ILE A 208 -6.02 -18.82 7.81
CA ILE A 208 -4.94 -18.63 6.83
C ILE A 208 -5.11 -19.58 5.64
N LEU A 209 -5.47 -20.84 5.91
CA LEU A 209 -5.75 -21.83 4.88
C LEU A 209 -6.88 -21.38 3.94
N ALA A 210 -7.96 -20.83 4.51
CA ALA A 210 -9.11 -20.32 3.76
C ALA A 210 -8.80 -19.03 2.98
N VAL A 211 -7.85 -18.20 3.44
CA VAL A 211 -7.39 -16.98 2.74
C VAL A 211 -6.63 -17.32 1.43
N LYS A 212 -5.99 -18.49 1.37
CA LYS A 212 -5.18 -18.97 0.22
C LYS A 212 -3.95 -18.11 -0.12
N SER A 213 -3.37 -17.44 0.89
CA SER A 213 -2.13 -16.69 0.69
C SER A 213 -0.91 -17.62 0.65
N ARG A 214 -0.36 -17.83 -0.56
CA ARG A 214 0.88 -18.63 -0.78
C ARG A 214 2.06 -18.10 0.02
N GLY A 215 2.22 -16.77 0.08
CA GLY A 215 3.29 -16.13 0.85
C GLY A 215 3.18 -16.42 2.35
N ALA A 216 1.97 -16.40 2.91
CA ALA A 216 1.75 -16.75 4.31
C ALA A 216 2.09 -18.21 4.62
N PHE A 217 1.78 -19.15 3.71
CA PHE A 217 2.18 -20.55 3.88
C PHE A 217 3.69 -20.76 3.87
N ILE A 218 4.39 -20.15 2.90
CA ILE A 218 5.85 -20.23 2.82
C ILE A 218 6.47 -19.63 4.09
N SER A 219 5.91 -18.53 4.59
CA SER A 219 6.29 -17.97 5.88
C SER A 219 6.08 -18.96 7.03
N LEU A 220 4.91 -19.61 7.15
CA LEU A 220 4.66 -20.61 8.20
C LEU A 220 5.61 -21.81 8.12
N VAL A 221 5.97 -22.26 6.92
CA VAL A 221 6.99 -23.31 6.72
C VAL A 221 8.35 -22.82 7.21
N GLY A 222 8.75 -21.61 6.84
CA GLY A 222 10.02 -21.02 7.25
C GLY A 222 10.12 -20.81 8.76
N THR A 223 9.06 -20.31 9.40
CA THR A 223 9.02 -20.15 10.86
C THR A 223 8.95 -21.50 11.57
N GLY A 224 8.20 -22.45 11.02
CA GLY A 224 8.19 -23.84 11.45
C GLY A 224 9.59 -24.45 11.47
N LEU A 225 10.29 -24.40 10.33
CA LEU A 225 11.68 -24.83 10.15
C LEU A 225 12.59 -24.25 11.23
N PHE A 226 12.50 -22.95 11.45
CA PHE A 226 13.23 -22.28 12.53
C PHE A 226 12.93 -22.89 13.91
N LEU A 227 11.66 -23.05 14.28
CA LEU A 227 11.27 -23.63 15.57
C LEU A 227 11.75 -25.08 15.74
N THR A 228 11.89 -25.83 14.64
CA THR A 228 12.44 -27.20 14.67
C THR A 228 13.90 -27.24 15.13
N THR A 229 14.66 -26.18 14.87
CA THR A 229 16.07 -26.12 15.28
C THR A 229 16.22 -25.94 16.79
N LEU A 230 15.17 -25.45 17.45
CA LEU A 230 15.13 -25.17 18.89
C LEU A 230 14.51 -26.31 19.72
N LYS A 231 13.81 -27.26 19.10
CA LYS A 231 13.20 -28.46 19.73
C LYS A 231 13.77 -29.74 19.10
N LYS A 232 13.50 -30.92 19.69
CA LYS A 232 13.97 -32.21 19.13
C LYS A 232 13.54 -32.37 17.66
N LYS A 233 14.48 -32.76 16.79
CA LYS A 233 14.33 -32.89 15.32
C LYS A 233 13.06 -33.62 14.84
N GLN A 234 12.57 -34.59 15.61
CA GLN A 234 11.39 -35.40 15.27
C GLN A 234 10.08 -34.58 15.17
N PHE A 235 9.90 -33.59 16.06
CA PHE A 235 8.73 -32.71 16.00
C PHE A 235 8.77 -31.80 14.77
N GLY A 236 9.98 -31.39 14.39
CA GLY A 236 10.19 -30.56 13.23
C GLY A 236 9.89 -31.24 11.90
N MET A 237 10.30 -32.50 11.77
CA MET A 237 9.92 -33.33 10.63
C MET A 237 8.40 -33.51 10.54
N PHE A 238 7.70 -33.72 11.66
CA PHE A 238 6.24 -33.83 11.66
C PHE A 238 5.55 -32.54 11.21
N PHE A 239 6.00 -31.38 11.70
CA PHE A 239 5.48 -30.08 11.28
C PHE A 239 5.76 -29.79 9.81
N LEU A 240 6.97 -30.08 9.33
CA LEU A 240 7.34 -30.00 7.91
C LEU A 240 6.46 -30.90 7.05
N LEU A 241 6.26 -32.15 7.47
CA LEU A 241 5.40 -33.10 6.77
C LEU A 241 3.96 -32.59 6.73
N LEU A 242 3.44 -32.03 7.83
CA LEU A 242 2.11 -31.45 7.91
C LEU A 242 1.97 -30.24 6.98
N CYS A 243 2.94 -29.32 6.96
CA CYS A 243 2.91 -28.19 6.03
C CYS A 243 3.04 -28.63 4.57
N CYS A 244 3.93 -29.60 4.26
CA CYS A 244 4.03 -30.18 2.92
C CYS A 244 2.72 -30.85 2.51
N VAL A 245 2.11 -31.66 3.38
CA VAL A 245 0.81 -32.29 3.14
C VAL A 245 -0.28 -31.23 2.95
N LEU A 246 -0.28 -30.13 3.68
CA LEU A 246 -1.24 -29.03 3.51
C LEU A 246 -1.01 -28.19 2.25
N ILE A 247 0.24 -28.06 1.80
CA ILE A 247 0.62 -27.40 0.52
C ILE A 247 0.21 -28.27 -0.67
N PHE A 248 0.39 -29.58 -0.57
CA PHE A 248 0.15 -30.55 -1.63
C PHE A 248 -1.21 -31.24 -1.57
N LEU A 249 -1.99 -31.05 -0.50
CA LEU A 249 -3.38 -31.48 -0.44
C LEU A 249 -4.09 -30.77 -1.61
N PRO A 250 -4.52 -31.52 -2.64
CA PRO A 250 -5.43 -30.96 -3.62
C PRO A 250 -6.71 -30.78 -2.84
N THR A 251 -6.95 -29.58 -2.31
CA THR A 251 -8.19 -29.31 -1.58
C THR A 251 -9.32 -29.79 -2.48
N PRO A 252 -10.15 -30.78 -2.09
CA PRO A 252 -11.24 -31.29 -2.93
C PRO A 252 -12.27 -30.21 -3.27
N TRP A 253 -12.18 -29.11 -2.54
CA TRP A 253 -12.84 -27.82 -2.69
C TRP A 253 -12.32 -26.98 -3.86
N GLY A 254 -11.22 -27.35 -4.50
CA GLY A 254 -10.59 -26.61 -5.60
C GLY A 254 -11.55 -26.40 -6.77
N SER A 255 -12.42 -27.36 -7.08
CA SER A 255 -13.41 -27.27 -8.17
C SER A 255 -14.66 -26.46 -7.80
N VAL A 256 -15.13 -26.54 -6.54
CA VAL A 256 -16.26 -25.75 -6.02
C VAL A 256 -15.84 -24.29 -5.82
N PHE A 257 -14.65 -24.06 -5.27
CA PHE A 257 -14.12 -22.72 -5.10
C PHE A 257 -13.52 -22.14 -6.38
N GLN A 258 -12.95 -22.91 -7.33
CA GLN A 258 -12.65 -22.37 -8.66
C GLN A 258 -13.92 -21.89 -9.35
N LYS A 259 -15.06 -22.58 -9.19
CA LYS A 259 -16.34 -22.11 -9.72
C LYS A 259 -16.83 -20.82 -9.05
N LEU A 260 -16.54 -20.62 -7.76
CA LEU A 260 -16.88 -19.40 -7.01
C LEU A 260 -15.83 -18.26 -7.18
N GLN A 261 -14.59 -18.59 -7.52
CA GLN A 261 -13.42 -17.69 -7.52
C GLN A 261 -12.87 -17.42 -8.93
N LYS A 262 -13.45 -18.02 -9.98
CA LYS A 262 -13.14 -17.78 -11.42
C LYS A 262 -13.35 -16.33 -11.89
N ARG A 263 -13.58 -15.37 -10.99
CA ARG A 263 -13.91 -13.97 -11.30
C ARG A 263 -13.04 -12.91 -10.63
N ASP A 264 -12.13 -13.24 -9.72
CA ASP A 264 -11.33 -12.21 -9.04
C ASP A 264 -9.81 -12.49 -9.13
N ASP A 265 -9.15 -11.60 -9.88
CA ASP A 265 -7.72 -11.44 -10.20
C ASP A 265 -7.05 -12.46 -11.15
N PRO A 266 -7.21 -12.29 -12.47
CA PRO A 266 -6.57 -13.15 -13.46
C PRO A 266 -5.05 -12.92 -13.59
N PHE A 267 -4.46 -11.99 -12.79
CA PHE A 267 -3.01 -11.71 -12.73
C PHE A 267 -2.32 -12.18 -11.44
N ALA A 268 -3.02 -12.91 -10.56
CA ALA A 268 -2.38 -13.58 -9.43
C ALA A 268 -1.23 -14.53 -9.86
N TYR A 269 -1.10 -14.80 -11.17
CA TYR A 269 -0.07 -15.62 -11.82
C TYR A 269 1.00 -14.85 -12.62
N GLU A 270 0.90 -13.54 -12.82
CA GLU A 270 1.90 -12.76 -13.59
C GLU A 270 2.86 -11.94 -12.70
N ARG A 271 3.10 -12.41 -11.46
CA ARG A 271 4.09 -11.81 -10.55
C ARG A 271 5.48 -11.71 -11.19
N ILE A 272 5.81 -12.65 -12.06
CA ILE A 272 7.08 -12.67 -12.79
C ILE A 272 7.17 -11.43 -13.69
N GLY A 273 6.11 -11.09 -14.44
CA GLY A 273 6.06 -9.88 -15.26
C GLY A 273 6.17 -8.60 -14.42
N ILE A 274 5.50 -8.56 -13.26
CA ILE A 274 5.62 -7.43 -12.32
C ILE A 274 7.07 -7.29 -11.86
N TRP A 275 7.70 -8.39 -11.42
CA TRP A 275 9.08 -8.36 -10.94
C TRP A 275 10.08 -8.00 -12.04
N GLN A 276 9.90 -8.50 -13.26
CA GLN A 276 10.72 -8.11 -14.41
C GLN A 276 10.62 -6.62 -14.69
N SER A 277 9.41 -6.07 -14.62
CA SER A 277 9.15 -4.65 -14.80
C SER A 277 9.73 -3.81 -13.66
N SER A 278 9.60 -4.26 -12.40
CA SER A 278 10.24 -3.63 -11.25
C SER A 278 11.76 -3.65 -11.36
N ILE A 279 12.35 -4.79 -11.80
CA ILE A 279 13.80 -4.90 -11.99
C ILE A 279 14.26 -3.96 -13.10
N ARG A 280 13.54 -3.88 -14.22
CA ARG A 280 13.86 -2.93 -15.30
C ARG A 280 13.79 -1.48 -14.78
N MET A 281 12.74 -1.12 -14.06
CA MET A 281 12.61 0.20 -13.44
C MET A 281 13.76 0.50 -12.47
N ALA A 282 14.20 -0.47 -11.66
CA ALA A 282 15.36 -0.30 -10.77
C ALA A 282 16.69 -0.16 -11.55
N ILE A 283 16.83 -0.84 -12.69
CA ILE A 283 18.00 -0.71 -13.58
C ILE A 283 18.04 0.66 -14.24
N ASP A 284 16.90 1.17 -14.69
CA ASP A 284 16.79 2.47 -15.36
C ASP A 284 17.00 3.64 -14.36
N HIS A 285 16.76 3.40 -13.06
CA HIS A 285 16.93 4.37 -11.98
C HIS A 285 17.82 3.85 -10.82
N PRO A 286 19.10 3.51 -11.05
CA PRO A 286 19.87 2.62 -10.17
C PRO A 286 20.32 3.25 -8.85
N VAL A 287 20.68 4.54 -8.85
CA VAL A 287 21.27 5.19 -7.65
C VAL A 287 20.18 5.64 -6.70
N PHE A 288 19.26 6.46 -7.21
CA PHE A 288 18.26 7.16 -6.40
C PHE A 288 16.88 6.50 -6.43
N GLY A 289 16.64 5.56 -7.35
CA GLY A 289 15.29 5.07 -7.62
C GLY A 289 14.40 6.13 -8.25
N VAL A 290 13.11 5.81 -8.34
CA VAL A 290 12.06 6.71 -8.86
C VAL A 290 11.53 7.70 -7.82
N GLY A 291 11.97 7.57 -6.56
CA GLY A 291 11.48 8.32 -5.41
C GLY A 291 10.50 7.52 -4.54
N LEU A 292 10.56 7.74 -3.23
CA LEU A 292 9.67 7.07 -2.26
C LEU A 292 8.19 7.32 -2.60
N GLY A 293 7.41 6.24 -2.69
CA GLY A 293 6.00 6.26 -3.04
C GLY A 293 5.69 6.52 -4.52
N MET A 294 6.70 6.65 -5.39
CA MET A 294 6.49 6.99 -6.81
C MET A 294 6.24 5.78 -7.71
N TYR A 295 6.29 4.56 -7.18
CA TYR A 295 6.18 3.32 -7.96
C TYR A 295 4.95 3.30 -8.87
N GLU A 296 3.77 3.69 -8.37
CA GLU A 296 2.52 3.68 -9.15
C GLU A 296 2.57 4.59 -10.38
N PHE A 297 3.21 5.76 -10.26
CA PHE A 297 3.31 6.75 -11.35
C PHE A 297 4.34 6.34 -12.41
N TYR A 298 5.36 5.59 -12.02
CA TYR A 298 6.34 5.03 -12.96
C TYR A 298 5.86 3.72 -13.56
N GLY A 299 5.16 2.88 -12.80
CA GLY A 299 4.70 1.56 -13.20
C GLY A 299 3.80 1.55 -14.44
N MET A 300 3.14 2.66 -14.78
CA MET A 300 2.34 2.78 -16.00
C MET A 300 3.18 2.71 -17.28
N GLU A 301 4.40 3.24 -17.29
CA GLU A 301 5.31 3.17 -18.43
C GLU A 301 5.88 1.78 -18.64
N TYR A 302 6.10 1.05 -17.53
CA TYR A 302 6.64 -0.31 -17.52
C TYR A 302 5.54 -1.37 -17.59
N ASN A 303 4.32 -1.01 -17.96
CA ASN A 303 3.22 -1.97 -18.06
C ASN A 303 3.49 -3.00 -19.16
N PHE A 304 3.00 -4.22 -18.96
CA PHE A 304 3.23 -5.34 -19.87
C PHE A 304 1.89 -5.99 -20.25
N PRO A 305 1.79 -6.54 -21.48
CA PRO A 305 0.55 -7.15 -21.94
C PRO A 305 0.31 -8.43 -21.17
N VAL A 306 -0.94 -8.71 -20.87
CA VAL A 306 -1.33 -10.03 -20.38
C VAL A 306 -2.22 -10.73 -21.36
N GLU A 307 -1.67 -11.80 -21.90
CA GLU A 307 -2.29 -12.56 -22.97
C GLU A 307 -3.50 -13.35 -22.49
N HIS A 308 -4.38 -13.67 -23.44
CA HIS A 308 -5.58 -14.49 -23.23
C HIS A 308 -6.65 -13.86 -22.32
N GLN A 309 -6.57 -12.55 -22.06
CA GLN A 309 -7.62 -11.79 -21.38
C GLN A 309 -8.37 -10.87 -22.34
N ILE A 310 -9.54 -10.40 -21.90
CA ILE A 310 -10.31 -9.41 -22.68
C ILE A 310 -9.49 -8.13 -22.85
N SER A 311 -8.84 -7.67 -21.79
CA SER A 311 -7.92 -6.53 -21.83
C SER A 311 -6.48 -6.97 -21.53
N ARG A 312 -5.53 -6.57 -22.38
CA ARG A 312 -4.10 -6.83 -22.19
C ARG A 312 -3.45 -5.82 -21.24
N TYR A 313 -3.97 -4.60 -21.19
CA TYR A 313 -3.45 -3.46 -20.41
C TYR A 313 -4.49 -2.82 -19.49
N GLY A 314 -5.58 -3.55 -19.17
CA GLY A 314 -6.68 -3.03 -18.35
C GLY A 314 -6.34 -2.81 -16.86
N LYS A 315 -5.27 -3.44 -16.36
CA LYS A 315 -4.68 -3.15 -15.04
C LYS A 315 -3.26 -2.59 -15.20
N TYR A 316 -2.81 -1.83 -14.19
CA TYR A 316 -1.50 -1.15 -14.15
C TYR A 316 -0.68 -1.57 -12.92
N LEU A 317 0.64 -1.44 -13.01
CA LEU A 317 1.56 -1.76 -11.91
C LEU A 317 1.50 -0.66 -10.85
N ASN A 318 0.83 -0.91 -9.74
CA ASN A 318 0.76 0.02 -8.60
C ASN A 318 1.70 -0.36 -7.45
N VAL A 319 2.12 -1.62 -7.35
CA VAL A 319 3.10 -2.11 -6.35
C VAL A 319 3.98 -3.22 -6.92
N ALA A 320 5.17 -3.41 -6.34
CA ALA A 320 6.13 -4.44 -6.78
C ALA A 320 5.80 -5.87 -6.30
N HIS A 321 4.84 -6.02 -5.38
CA HIS A 321 4.54 -7.28 -4.71
C HIS A 321 5.77 -7.97 -4.08
N SER A 322 6.74 -7.18 -3.63
CA SER A 322 7.92 -7.60 -2.87
C SER A 322 8.48 -6.37 -2.17
N ASP A 323 8.65 -6.39 -0.85
CA ASP A 323 9.21 -5.26 -0.09
C ASP A 323 10.64 -4.93 -0.58
N LEU A 324 11.43 -5.94 -0.97
CA LEU A 324 12.78 -5.75 -1.50
C LEU A 324 12.80 -5.04 -2.85
N LEU A 325 11.95 -5.47 -3.80
CA LEU A 325 11.87 -4.82 -5.10
C LEU A 325 11.25 -3.43 -4.98
N GLN A 326 10.28 -3.24 -4.09
CA GLN A 326 9.69 -1.93 -3.82
C GLN A 326 10.76 -0.94 -3.36
N VAL A 327 11.57 -1.31 -2.36
CA VAL A 327 12.65 -0.45 -1.88
C VAL A 327 13.71 -0.22 -2.97
N ALA A 328 14.09 -1.25 -3.72
CA ALA A 328 15.08 -1.12 -4.79
C ALA A 328 14.62 -0.18 -5.92
N THR A 329 13.33 -0.23 -6.28
CA THR A 329 12.75 0.65 -7.32
C THR A 329 12.60 2.08 -6.84
N GLU A 330 12.08 2.29 -5.63
CA GLU A 330 11.79 3.63 -5.13
C GLU A 330 13.01 4.38 -4.60
N LEU A 331 13.96 3.68 -3.99
CA LEU A 331 15.12 4.29 -3.31
C LEU A 331 16.47 3.88 -3.90
N GLY A 332 16.47 3.09 -4.99
CA GLY A 332 17.69 2.65 -5.66
C GLY A 332 18.56 1.73 -4.80
N ILE A 333 19.79 1.52 -5.25
CA ILE A 333 20.74 0.60 -4.61
C ILE A 333 21.12 1.04 -3.20
N VAL A 334 21.18 2.34 -2.92
CA VAL A 334 21.57 2.85 -1.60
C VAL A 334 20.48 2.53 -0.56
N GLY A 335 19.22 2.84 -0.87
CA GLY A 335 18.10 2.49 -0.01
C GLY A 335 17.97 0.97 0.18
N PHE A 336 18.16 0.21 -0.90
CA PHE A 336 18.16 -1.24 -0.87
C PHE A 336 19.23 -1.83 0.07
N LEU A 337 20.48 -1.36 -0.01
CA LEU A 337 21.57 -1.84 0.84
C LEU A 337 21.37 -1.47 2.30
N LEU A 338 20.86 -0.26 2.59
CA LEU A 338 20.51 0.16 3.95
C LEU A 338 19.41 -0.73 4.55
N PHE A 339 18.38 -1.02 3.76
CA PHE A 339 17.28 -1.89 4.16
C PHE A 339 17.74 -3.34 4.39
N LEU A 340 18.54 -3.90 3.47
CA LEU A 340 19.12 -5.23 3.60
C LEU A 340 20.08 -5.32 4.79
N GLY A 341 20.87 -4.26 5.03
CA GLY A 341 21.74 -4.14 6.19
C GLY A 341 20.98 -4.17 7.52
N ALA A 342 19.84 -3.46 7.59
CA ALA A 342 18.95 -3.52 8.76
C ALA A 342 18.41 -4.95 8.98
N ILE A 343 17.92 -5.61 7.92
CA ILE A 343 17.43 -7.01 7.99
C ILE A 343 18.56 -7.95 8.43
N GLY A 344 19.73 -7.85 7.81
CA GLY A 344 20.90 -8.68 8.13
C GLY A 344 21.34 -8.52 9.58
N TYR A 345 21.39 -7.29 10.07
CA TYR A 345 21.72 -7.01 11.48
C TYR A 345 20.68 -7.61 12.43
N MET A 346 19.38 -7.44 12.16
CA MET A 346 18.31 -8.02 12.97
C MET A 346 18.39 -9.55 13.03
N MET A 347 18.68 -10.20 11.90
CA MET A 347 18.83 -11.66 11.83
C MET A 347 20.06 -12.15 12.59
N PHE A 348 21.21 -11.48 12.42
CA PHE A 348 22.43 -11.78 13.16
C PHE A 348 22.22 -11.65 14.68
N PHE A 349 21.56 -10.57 15.10
CA PHE A 349 21.28 -10.32 16.51
C PHE A 349 20.30 -11.33 17.11
N SER A 350 19.29 -11.75 16.33
CA SER A 350 18.35 -12.81 16.70
C SER A 350 19.07 -14.13 17.02
N VAL A 351 20.00 -14.54 16.16
CA VAL A 351 20.81 -15.75 16.39
C VAL A 351 21.64 -15.64 17.65
N SER A 352 22.23 -14.47 17.90
CA SER A 352 23.06 -14.22 19.09
C SER A 352 22.25 -14.35 20.37
N ARG A 353 21.06 -13.73 20.42
CA ARG A 353 20.16 -13.80 21.60
C ARG A 353 19.62 -15.20 21.87
N LEU A 354 19.29 -15.96 20.84
CA LEU A 354 18.78 -17.33 21.01
C LEU A 354 19.82 -18.31 21.55
N ARG A 355 21.12 -17.97 21.48
CA ARG A 355 22.20 -18.79 22.07
C ARG A 355 22.33 -18.60 23.59
N GLU A 356 21.77 -17.54 24.16
CA GLU A 356 21.73 -17.33 25.61
C GLU A 356 20.70 -18.29 26.23
N GLN A 357 21.14 -19.31 26.98
CA GLN A 357 20.30 -20.46 27.36
C GLN A 357 19.63 -20.36 28.75
N PRO A 358 18.37 -20.83 28.89
CA PRO A 358 17.38 -21.11 27.85
C PRO A 358 16.66 -19.81 27.41
N PRO A 359 16.39 -19.61 26.10
CA PRO A 359 15.68 -18.43 25.63
C PRO A 359 14.21 -18.46 26.07
N ALA A 360 13.67 -17.29 26.43
CA ALA A 360 12.25 -17.15 26.78
C ALA A 360 11.34 -17.42 25.56
N TRP A 361 10.18 -18.05 25.78
CA TRP A 361 9.22 -18.33 24.70
C TRP A 361 8.78 -17.06 23.93
N SER A 362 8.75 -15.91 24.62
CA SER A 362 8.40 -14.61 24.02
C SER A 362 9.45 -14.15 23.01
N LEU A 363 10.73 -14.36 23.29
CA LEU A 363 11.81 -14.08 22.35
C LEU A 363 11.73 -15.00 21.13
N ILE A 364 11.46 -16.29 21.34
CA ILE A 364 11.26 -17.25 20.25
C ILE A 364 10.10 -16.82 19.33
N ALA A 365 8.98 -16.40 19.92
CA ALA A 365 7.81 -15.90 19.19
C ALA A 365 8.15 -14.66 18.34
N VAL A 366 8.89 -13.71 18.92
CA VAL A 366 9.35 -12.49 18.24
C VAL A 366 10.25 -12.83 17.05
N VAL A 367 11.27 -13.68 17.25
CA VAL A 367 12.18 -14.07 16.16
C VAL A 367 11.45 -14.84 15.07
N ALA A 368 10.57 -15.79 15.43
CA ALA A 368 9.72 -16.48 14.45
C ALA A 368 8.86 -15.49 13.66
N GLY A 369 8.26 -14.51 14.33
CA GLY A 369 7.51 -13.43 13.69
C GLY A 369 8.32 -12.60 12.69
N LEU A 370 9.54 -12.21 13.07
CA LEU A 370 10.47 -11.45 12.21
C LEU A 370 10.96 -12.25 11.01
N ILE A 371 11.22 -13.56 11.18
CA ILE A 371 11.53 -14.45 10.05
C ILE A 371 10.32 -14.53 9.11
N GLY A 372 9.12 -14.68 9.66
CA GLY A 372 7.89 -14.78 8.88
C GLY A 372 7.62 -13.53 8.02
N ILE A 373 7.74 -12.33 8.60
CA ILE A 373 7.54 -11.09 7.83
C ILE A 373 8.59 -10.92 6.74
N VAL A 374 9.86 -11.29 6.97
CA VAL A 374 10.92 -11.22 5.94
C VAL A 374 10.63 -12.20 4.81
N ILE A 375 10.29 -13.46 5.12
CA ILE A 375 9.99 -14.48 4.11
C ILE A 375 8.76 -14.10 3.28
N HIS A 376 7.68 -13.67 3.92
CA HIS A 376 6.47 -13.25 3.21
C HIS A 376 6.72 -11.96 2.42
N GLY A 377 7.52 -11.03 2.94
CA GLY A 377 7.90 -9.77 2.29
C GLY A 377 8.67 -9.95 0.98
N LEU A 378 9.30 -11.11 0.77
CA LEU A 378 9.88 -11.47 -0.55
C LEU A 378 8.81 -11.54 -1.65
N PHE A 379 7.58 -11.89 -1.27
CA PHE A 379 6.46 -12.14 -2.18
C PHE A 379 5.28 -11.20 -1.93
N SER A 380 5.37 -10.19 -1.09
CA SER A 380 4.30 -9.23 -0.85
C SER A 380 4.89 -7.91 -0.35
N THR A 381 4.21 -6.81 -0.65
CA THR A 381 4.51 -5.51 -0.07
C THR A 381 3.76 -5.38 1.26
N LEU A 382 4.40 -5.78 2.35
CA LEU A 382 3.79 -5.88 3.67
C LEU A 382 3.98 -4.58 4.46
N LEU A 383 5.10 -3.89 4.25
CA LEU A 383 5.46 -2.71 5.02
C LEU A 383 4.62 -1.47 4.66
N THR A 384 3.87 -1.52 3.56
CA THR A 384 2.85 -0.51 3.22
C THR A 384 1.60 -0.62 4.10
N CYS A 385 1.43 -1.70 4.86
CA CYS A 385 0.32 -1.90 5.77
C CYS A 385 0.69 -1.45 7.20
N PRO A 386 0.06 -0.40 7.75
CA PRO A 386 0.41 0.14 9.06
C PRO A 386 0.31 -0.86 10.20
N ALA A 387 -0.67 -1.79 10.17
CA ALA A 387 -0.81 -2.84 11.18
C ALA A 387 0.42 -3.76 11.24
N LEU A 388 0.97 -4.12 10.08
CA LEU A 388 2.14 -5.00 9.99
C LEU A 388 3.43 -4.27 10.39
N ALA A 389 3.58 -3.01 9.95
CA ALA A 389 4.70 -2.16 10.32
C ALA A 389 4.76 -1.91 11.84
N LEU A 390 3.60 -1.67 12.50
CA LEU A 390 3.49 -1.54 13.95
C LEU A 390 4.01 -2.80 14.67
N ILE A 391 3.53 -3.98 14.28
CA ILE A 391 3.95 -5.24 14.92
C ILE A 391 5.44 -5.49 14.68
N GLY A 392 5.93 -5.20 13.47
CA GLY A 392 7.37 -5.23 13.16
C GLY A 392 8.18 -4.36 14.13
N CYS A 393 7.78 -3.10 14.32
CA CYS A 393 8.45 -2.18 15.27
C CYS A 393 8.44 -2.71 16.71
N ILE A 394 7.33 -3.30 17.16
CA ILE A 394 7.22 -3.93 18.49
C ILE A 394 8.19 -5.11 18.60
N PHE A 395 8.24 -5.97 17.59
CA PHE A 395 9.10 -7.16 17.59
C PHE A 395 10.58 -6.78 17.58
N VAL A 396 10.98 -5.84 16.74
CA VAL A 396 12.37 -5.32 16.73
C VAL A 396 12.69 -4.63 18.06
N GLY A 397 11.75 -3.88 18.63
CA GLY A 397 11.88 -3.29 19.97
C GLY A 397 12.13 -4.35 21.06
N ILE A 398 11.28 -5.38 21.15
CA ILE A 398 11.44 -6.47 22.13
C ILE A 398 12.75 -7.22 21.92
N LEU A 399 13.11 -7.47 20.65
CA LEU A 399 14.36 -8.12 20.30
C LEU A 399 15.55 -7.32 20.87
N ILE A 400 15.53 -5.99 20.81
CA ILE A 400 16.65 -5.14 21.26
C ILE A 400 16.59 -4.81 22.77
N ASP A 401 15.42 -4.80 23.40
CA ASP A 401 15.24 -4.35 24.79
C ASP A 401 16.10 -5.08 25.84
N ASP A 402 16.34 -6.38 25.68
CA ASP A 402 17.12 -7.17 26.66
C ASP A 402 18.65 -6.96 26.57
N MET A 403 19.11 -5.74 26.28
CA MET A 403 20.54 -5.47 26.25
C MET A 403 21.13 -5.35 27.66
N HIS A 404 21.67 -6.48 28.11
CA HIS A 404 22.50 -6.64 29.28
C HIS A 404 23.78 -5.78 29.21
N ARG A 405 24.01 -5.07 30.32
CA ARG A 405 25.27 -5.07 31.11
C ARG A 405 26.56 -5.09 30.27
N TYR A 406 27.21 -3.92 30.23
CA TYR A 406 28.58 -3.65 29.76
C TYR A 406 28.75 -3.40 28.25
N ARG A 407 29.23 -2.18 27.96
CA ARG A 407 29.80 -1.69 26.69
C ARG A 407 28.85 -1.10 25.66
N GLN A 408 28.15 -0.03 26.03
CA GLN A 408 27.76 0.94 25.01
C GLN A 408 27.98 2.38 25.45
N LYS A 409 28.22 3.23 24.44
CA LYS A 409 28.31 4.67 24.59
C LYS A 409 26.91 5.20 24.86
N THR A 410 26.61 5.46 26.12
CA THR A 410 25.40 6.22 26.49
C THR A 410 25.64 7.68 26.15
N LEU A 411 24.89 8.20 25.18
CA LEU A 411 24.85 9.63 24.94
C LEU A 411 23.89 10.25 25.95
N VAL A 412 24.45 11.01 26.88
CA VAL A 412 23.69 11.79 27.84
C VAL A 412 23.61 13.20 27.31
N PHE A 413 22.41 13.62 26.90
CA PHE A 413 22.14 14.98 26.50
C PHE A 413 21.42 15.70 27.63
N GLN A 414 21.86 16.92 27.94
CA GLN A 414 21.17 17.81 28.88
C GLN A 414 20.43 18.87 28.07
N PRO A 415 19.13 18.68 27.80
CA PRO A 415 18.43 19.57 26.91
C PRO A 415 18.15 20.90 27.61
N THR A 416 18.48 22.01 26.94
CA THR A 416 18.23 23.37 27.43
C THR A 416 16.83 23.85 27.06
N TRP A 417 16.34 24.91 27.72
CA TRP A 417 15.04 25.55 27.42
C TRP A 417 14.82 25.87 25.93
N SER A 418 15.88 26.24 25.20
CA SER A 418 15.85 26.48 23.75
C SER A 418 15.56 25.23 22.91
N TRP A 419 16.09 24.06 23.30
CA TRP A 419 15.79 22.80 22.61
C TRP A 419 14.32 22.41 22.76
N TYR A 420 13.72 22.64 23.93
CA TYR A 420 12.30 22.31 24.13
C TYR A 420 11.36 23.25 23.38
N GLY A 421 11.71 24.54 23.27
CA GLY A 421 11.01 25.49 22.39
C GLY A 421 11.06 25.04 20.93
N ALA A 422 12.24 24.63 20.45
CA ALA A 422 12.42 24.10 19.11
C ALA A 422 11.65 22.79 18.88
N SER A 423 11.67 21.85 19.84
CA SER A 423 10.90 20.59 19.79
C SER A 423 9.39 20.83 19.79
N GLY A 424 8.90 21.75 20.63
CA GLY A 424 7.48 22.10 20.69
C GLY A 424 6.99 22.75 19.39
N LEU A 425 7.78 23.65 18.82
CA LEU A 425 7.51 24.25 17.51
C LEU A 425 7.56 23.21 16.39
N LEU A 426 8.53 22.29 16.41
CA LEU A 426 8.63 21.19 15.45
C LEU A 426 7.41 20.26 15.55
N ILE A 427 7.02 19.87 16.77
CA ILE A 427 5.82 19.07 17.01
C ILE A 427 4.56 19.77 16.50
N PHE A 428 4.41 21.07 16.77
CA PHE A 428 3.29 21.88 16.27
C PHE A 428 3.28 21.96 14.73
N TYR A 429 4.45 22.14 14.11
CA TYR A 429 4.61 22.20 12.66
C TYR A 429 4.38 20.84 11.99
N LEU A 430 4.70 19.73 12.67
CA LEU A 430 4.37 18.38 12.24
C LEU A 430 2.90 17.99 12.53
N LEU A 431 2.21 18.72 13.39
CA LEU A 431 0.82 18.48 13.74
C LEU A 431 -0.15 19.09 12.73
N VAL A 432 0.02 20.39 12.48
CA VAL A 432 -1.03 21.18 11.81
C VAL A 432 -0.93 21.03 10.29
N PRO A 433 0.19 21.39 9.62
CA PRO A 433 0.35 21.18 8.18
C PRO A 433 0.41 19.72 7.74
N VAL A 434 1.01 18.84 8.54
CA VAL A 434 1.43 17.51 8.09
C VAL A 434 0.37 16.43 8.38
N ILE A 435 -0.37 16.56 9.48
CA ILE A 435 -1.44 15.63 9.86
C ILE A 435 -2.82 16.29 9.67
N GLY A 436 -2.99 17.50 10.22
CA GLY A 436 -4.27 18.21 10.23
C GLY A 436 -4.77 18.62 8.84
N TYR A 437 -3.92 19.26 8.02
CA TYR A 437 -4.34 19.77 6.70
C TYR A 437 -4.72 18.66 5.72
N PRO A 438 -3.97 17.55 5.56
CA PRO A 438 -4.40 16.45 4.69
C PRO A 438 -5.74 15.85 5.12
N PHE A 439 -5.97 15.71 6.42
CA PHE A 439 -7.26 15.22 6.94
C PHE A 439 -8.41 16.18 6.65
N LEU A 440 -8.23 17.48 6.93
CA LEU A 440 -9.23 18.51 6.62
C LEU A 440 -9.50 18.60 5.11
N ALA A 441 -8.45 18.50 4.30
CA ALA A 441 -8.58 18.48 2.85
C ALA A 441 -9.39 17.28 2.37
N HIS A 442 -9.06 16.08 2.86
CA HIS A 442 -9.81 14.87 2.52
C HIS A 442 -11.26 14.96 2.99
N HIS A 443 -11.53 15.48 4.18
CA HIS A 443 -12.90 15.71 4.66
C HIS A 443 -13.71 16.62 3.73
N HIS A 444 -13.13 17.73 3.29
CA HIS A 444 -13.76 18.62 2.32
C HIS A 444 -13.91 17.95 0.94
N TYR A 445 -12.94 17.13 0.53
CA TYR A 445 -13.02 16.38 -0.72
C TYR A 445 -14.15 15.33 -0.72
N LEU A 446 -14.38 14.64 0.40
CA LEU A 446 -15.53 13.75 0.56
C LEU A 446 -16.86 14.53 0.49
N ARG A 447 -16.95 15.69 1.16
CA ARG A 447 -18.14 16.55 1.06
C ARG A 447 -18.39 17.03 -0.35
N TYR A 448 -17.35 17.32 -1.14
CA TYR A 448 -17.51 17.65 -2.55
C TYR A 448 -18.29 16.57 -3.30
N PHE A 449 -17.97 15.28 -3.12
CA PHE A 449 -18.71 14.20 -3.76
C PHE A 449 -20.16 14.15 -3.30
N THR A 450 -20.42 14.30 -1.99
CA THR A 450 -21.79 14.32 -1.46
C THR A 450 -22.64 15.44 -2.08
N PHE A 451 -22.12 16.67 -2.15
CA PHE A 451 -22.86 17.79 -2.75
C PHE A 451 -22.97 17.65 -4.28
N ARG A 452 -21.96 17.07 -4.94
CA ARG A 452 -22.02 16.76 -6.37
C ARG A 452 -23.14 15.77 -6.68
N GLU A 453 -23.31 14.72 -5.87
CA GLU A 453 -24.41 13.75 -6.00
C GLU A 453 -25.77 14.41 -5.78
N GLN A 454 -25.87 15.33 -4.81
CA GLN A 454 -27.06 16.15 -4.57
C GLN A 454 -27.31 17.20 -5.67
N ARG A 455 -26.42 17.32 -6.66
CA ARG A 455 -26.43 18.33 -7.72
C ARG A 455 -26.30 19.78 -7.23
N ASP A 456 -25.85 20.00 -5.99
CA ASP A 456 -25.49 21.32 -5.46
C ASP A 456 -24.05 21.67 -5.88
N ILE A 457 -23.92 22.16 -7.12
CA ILE A 457 -22.63 22.53 -7.69
C ILE A 457 -21.94 23.67 -6.92
N PRO A 458 -22.63 24.74 -6.48
CA PRO A 458 -21.99 25.80 -5.69
C PRO A 458 -21.30 25.28 -4.41
N GLN A 459 -21.98 24.44 -3.63
CA GLN A 459 -21.37 23.85 -2.43
C GLN A 459 -20.25 22.86 -2.76
N ALA A 460 -20.41 22.07 -3.84
CA ALA A 460 -19.35 21.20 -4.32
C ALA A 460 -18.07 21.99 -4.66
N VAL A 461 -18.20 23.09 -5.43
CA VAL A 461 -17.08 23.99 -5.77
C VAL A 461 -16.42 24.56 -4.50
N LEU A 462 -17.22 25.01 -3.53
CA LEU A 462 -16.71 25.58 -2.28
C LEU A 462 -15.84 24.57 -1.53
N HIS A 463 -16.33 23.35 -1.35
CA HIS A 463 -15.60 22.31 -0.63
C HIS A 463 -14.37 21.84 -1.39
N LEU A 464 -14.41 21.75 -2.71
CA LEU A 464 -13.23 21.44 -3.50
C LEU A 464 -12.16 22.55 -3.42
N LYS A 465 -12.57 23.84 -3.43
CA LYS A 465 -11.65 24.97 -3.18
C LYS A 465 -11.05 24.92 -1.78
N GLN A 466 -11.82 24.53 -0.77
CA GLN A 466 -11.31 24.33 0.59
C GLN A 466 -10.28 23.19 0.64
N ALA A 467 -10.52 22.06 -0.02
CA ALA A 467 -9.57 20.97 -0.11
C ALA A 467 -8.23 21.42 -0.76
N ILE A 468 -8.31 22.17 -1.87
CA ILE A 468 -7.14 22.75 -2.53
C ILE A 468 -6.42 23.76 -1.62
N ARG A 469 -7.16 24.55 -0.83
CA ARG A 469 -6.55 25.51 0.10
C ARG A 469 -5.71 24.82 1.19
N TYR A 470 -6.18 23.69 1.71
CA TYR A 470 -5.43 22.94 2.71
C TYR A 470 -4.24 22.19 2.13
N VAL A 471 -4.38 21.61 0.93
CA VAL A 471 -3.30 20.88 0.25
C VAL A 471 -3.20 21.35 -1.21
N PRO A 472 -2.50 22.47 -1.47
CA PRO A 472 -2.42 23.06 -2.81
C PRO A 472 -1.56 22.24 -3.77
N ILE A 473 -0.71 21.34 -3.25
CA ILE A 473 0.19 20.49 -4.05
C ILE A 473 -0.47 19.16 -4.49
N HIS A 474 -1.74 18.92 -4.17
CA HIS A 474 -2.41 17.67 -4.52
C HIS A 474 -2.95 17.73 -5.95
N ALA A 475 -2.31 17.00 -6.89
CA ALA A 475 -2.67 17.03 -8.31
C ALA A 475 -4.12 16.60 -8.55
N GLY A 476 -4.58 15.54 -7.88
CA GLY A 476 -5.95 15.02 -7.99
C GLY A 476 -7.06 16.02 -7.64
N TYR A 477 -6.84 16.98 -6.72
CA TYR A 477 -7.83 18.00 -6.39
C TYR A 477 -7.97 19.02 -7.52
N HIS A 478 -6.86 19.46 -8.10
CA HIS A 478 -6.87 20.33 -9.28
C HIS A 478 -7.45 19.64 -10.50
N ARG A 479 -7.14 18.36 -10.73
CA ARG A 479 -7.75 17.56 -11.80
C ARG A 479 -9.26 17.47 -11.64
N THR A 480 -9.73 17.13 -10.43
CA THR A 480 -11.18 17.07 -10.12
C THR A 480 -11.85 18.44 -10.34
N PHE A 481 -11.18 19.53 -10.00
CA PHE A 481 -11.68 20.88 -10.22
C PHE A 481 -11.79 21.20 -11.71
N GLY A 482 -10.77 20.83 -12.50
CA GLY A 482 -10.78 20.98 -13.94
C GLY A 482 -11.88 20.16 -14.62
N GLU A 483 -12.11 18.92 -14.16
CA GLU A 483 -13.18 18.05 -14.67
C GLU A 483 -14.58 18.64 -14.42
N LEU A 484 -14.80 19.30 -13.28
CA LEU A 484 -16.05 19.97 -12.98
C LEU A 484 -16.34 21.10 -13.99
N TYR A 485 -15.35 21.94 -14.28
CA TYR A 485 -15.49 23.01 -15.27
C TYR A 485 -15.49 22.52 -16.72
N LEU A 486 -14.83 21.40 -17.03
CA LEU A 486 -14.96 20.73 -18.31
C LEU A 486 -16.39 20.26 -18.54
N ALA A 487 -17.04 19.68 -17.51
CA ALA A 487 -18.44 19.31 -17.59
C ALA A 487 -19.35 20.54 -17.78
N ALA A 488 -19.07 21.65 -17.09
CA ALA A 488 -19.79 22.91 -17.31
C ALA A 488 -19.63 23.43 -18.74
N PHE A 489 -18.40 23.41 -19.28
CA PHE A 489 -18.11 23.79 -20.67
C PHE A 489 -18.82 22.91 -21.69
N ARG A 490 -18.90 21.59 -21.44
CA ARG A 490 -19.65 20.66 -22.28
C ARG A 490 -21.14 21.00 -22.33
N ASN A 491 -21.72 21.38 -21.20
CA ASN A 491 -23.14 21.71 -21.10
C ASN A 491 -23.44 23.08 -21.71
N ALA A 492 -22.62 24.08 -21.42
CA ALA A 492 -22.74 25.44 -21.91
C ALA A 492 -21.35 25.96 -22.32
N PRO A 493 -20.98 25.92 -23.62
CA PRO A 493 -19.64 26.27 -24.09
C PRO A 493 -19.37 27.77 -23.98
N ASN A 494 -18.95 28.19 -22.77
CA ASN A 494 -18.48 29.54 -22.43
C ASN A 494 -16.95 29.55 -22.24
N LEU A 495 -16.32 30.70 -22.47
CA LEU A 495 -14.86 30.78 -22.37
C LEU A 495 -14.36 30.73 -20.93
N ASP A 496 -15.15 31.22 -19.97
CA ASP A 496 -14.77 31.24 -18.55
C ASP A 496 -14.58 29.83 -17.99
N ALA A 497 -15.51 28.91 -18.26
CA ALA A 497 -15.38 27.51 -17.83
C ALA A 497 -14.23 26.81 -18.54
N PHE A 498 -13.98 27.14 -19.81
CA PHE A 498 -12.80 26.65 -20.52
C PHE A 498 -11.51 27.09 -19.83
N TYR A 499 -11.38 28.38 -19.50
CA TYR A 499 -10.18 28.92 -18.84
C TYR A 499 -9.99 28.36 -17.43
N GLU A 500 -11.05 28.27 -16.62
CA GLU A 500 -10.98 27.66 -15.29
C GLU A 500 -10.56 26.19 -15.35
N SER A 501 -11.12 25.43 -16.31
CA SER A 501 -10.74 24.03 -16.55
C SER A 501 -9.28 23.90 -16.99
N TYR A 502 -8.85 24.72 -17.95
CA TYR A 502 -7.49 24.75 -18.46
C TYR A 502 -6.47 25.07 -17.36
N GLN A 503 -6.74 26.10 -16.55
CA GLN A 503 -5.87 26.48 -15.44
C GLN A 503 -5.77 25.36 -14.41
N ALA A 504 -6.87 24.68 -14.12
CA ALA A 504 -6.91 23.59 -13.16
C ALA A 504 -6.11 22.37 -13.64
N PHE A 505 -6.27 21.94 -14.90
CA PHE A 505 -5.45 20.86 -15.46
C PHE A 505 -3.97 21.23 -15.51
N THR A 506 -3.64 22.48 -15.90
CA THR A 506 -2.26 22.97 -15.89
C THR A 506 -1.66 22.97 -14.48
N ARG A 507 -2.46 23.32 -13.45
CA ARG A 507 -2.02 23.24 -12.05
C ARG A 507 -1.85 21.79 -11.60
N ALA A 508 -2.71 20.87 -12.00
CA ALA A 508 -2.56 19.45 -11.72
C ALA A 508 -1.24 18.91 -12.28
N ILE A 509 -0.93 19.22 -13.54
CA ILE A 509 0.33 18.85 -14.22
C ILE A 509 1.54 19.49 -13.53
N ARG A 510 1.45 20.74 -13.07
CA ARG A 510 2.55 21.38 -12.31
C ARG A 510 2.78 20.72 -10.95
N CYS A 511 1.74 20.17 -10.33
CA CYS A 511 1.86 19.45 -9.06
C CYS A 511 2.42 18.04 -9.25
N ASN A 512 2.01 17.36 -10.32
CA ASN A 512 2.49 16.05 -10.73
C ASN A 512 2.68 16.04 -12.25
N ALA A 513 3.93 16.15 -12.70
CA ALA A 513 4.27 16.15 -14.11
C ALA A 513 3.97 14.82 -14.80
N ARG A 514 3.70 13.75 -14.05
CA ARG A 514 3.40 12.40 -14.54
C ARG A 514 1.92 12.03 -14.39
N ASP A 515 1.04 13.00 -14.08
CA ASP A 515 -0.41 12.78 -14.02
C ASP A 515 -0.97 12.60 -15.44
N GLU A 516 -0.98 11.36 -15.93
CA GLU A 516 -1.44 11.00 -17.26
C GLU A 516 -2.91 11.37 -17.46
N GLN A 517 -3.71 11.29 -16.40
CA GLN A 517 -5.12 11.65 -16.44
C GLN A 517 -5.28 13.15 -16.63
N ALA A 518 -4.48 13.99 -15.99
CA ALA A 518 -4.53 15.44 -16.18
C ALA A 518 -4.23 15.82 -17.65
N TYR A 519 -3.25 15.17 -18.28
CA TYR A 519 -2.99 15.36 -19.72
C TYR A 519 -4.14 14.87 -20.60
N GLU A 520 -4.70 13.68 -20.31
CA GLU A 520 -5.87 13.16 -21.04
C GLU A 520 -7.07 14.13 -20.92
N LYS A 521 -7.34 14.65 -19.72
CA LYS A 521 -8.43 15.60 -19.49
C LYS A 521 -8.16 16.96 -20.16
N LEU A 522 -6.92 17.41 -20.22
CA LEU A 522 -6.53 18.61 -20.97
C LEU A 522 -6.75 18.41 -22.48
N GLY A 523 -6.37 17.24 -23.03
CA GLY A 523 -6.67 16.88 -24.42
C GLY A 523 -8.17 16.85 -24.69
N ASN A 524 -8.95 16.27 -23.78
CA ASN A 524 -10.41 16.27 -23.85
C ASN A 524 -10.98 17.70 -23.86
N LEU A 525 -10.45 18.62 -23.05
CA LEU A 525 -10.88 20.01 -23.02
C LEU A 525 -10.64 20.72 -24.35
N HIS A 526 -9.43 20.59 -24.93
CA HIS A 526 -9.13 21.17 -26.23
C HIS A 526 -9.95 20.54 -27.36
N ARG A 527 -10.23 19.23 -27.28
CA ARG A 527 -11.12 18.53 -28.20
C ARG A 527 -12.55 19.08 -28.14
N GLU A 528 -13.09 19.33 -26.94
CA GLU A 528 -14.41 19.98 -26.81
C GLU A 528 -14.40 21.40 -27.41
N MET A 529 -13.31 22.16 -27.22
CA MET A 529 -13.16 23.49 -27.82
C MET A 529 -13.14 23.44 -29.35
N PHE A 530 -12.44 22.45 -29.91
CA PHE A 530 -12.44 22.17 -31.34
C PHE A 530 -13.87 21.91 -31.83
N TYR A 531 -14.60 20.97 -31.24
CA TYR A 531 -15.94 20.61 -31.74
C TYR A 531 -17.02 21.65 -31.50
N LYS A 532 -17.01 22.36 -30.36
CA LYS A 532 -18.11 23.24 -29.94
C LYS A 532 -17.93 24.71 -30.31
N LYS A 533 -16.71 25.19 -30.56
CA LYS A 533 -16.43 26.62 -30.76
C LYS A 533 -15.66 26.93 -32.04
N LEU A 534 -14.53 26.27 -32.28
CA LEU A 534 -13.52 26.78 -33.23
C LEU A 534 -13.34 25.93 -34.49
N ARG A 535 -13.36 24.60 -34.40
CA ARG A 535 -13.03 23.67 -35.50
C ARG A 535 -11.80 24.08 -36.32
N THR A 536 -10.75 24.57 -35.66
CA THR A 536 -9.50 25.02 -36.32
C THR A 536 -8.34 24.06 -36.07
N ARG A 537 -7.41 23.96 -37.04
CA ARG A 537 -6.18 23.17 -36.92
C ARG A 537 -5.40 23.42 -35.62
N PRO A 538 -5.15 24.67 -35.18
CA PRO A 538 -4.45 24.92 -33.91
C PRO A 538 -5.16 24.35 -32.68
N THR A 539 -6.49 24.36 -32.65
CA THR A 539 -7.23 23.81 -31.50
C THR A 539 -7.22 22.29 -31.45
N ALA A 540 -7.27 21.64 -32.62
CA ALA A 540 -7.03 20.20 -32.72
C ALA A 540 -5.59 19.84 -32.32
N GLN A 541 -4.60 20.64 -32.73
CA GLN A 541 -3.20 20.40 -32.38
C GLN A 541 -2.97 20.46 -30.86
N ASN A 542 -3.53 21.45 -30.15
CA ASN A 542 -3.44 21.51 -28.69
C ASN A 542 -4.02 20.25 -28.02
N ALA A 543 -5.08 19.66 -28.59
CA ALA A 543 -5.62 18.40 -28.09
C ALA A 543 -4.68 17.22 -28.35
N LEU A 544 -4.15 17.12 -29.58
CA LEU A 544 -3.19 16.08 -29.99
C LEU A 544 -1.92 16.13 -29.14
N ASP A 545 -1.37 17.31 -28.87
CA ASP A 545 -0.16 17.49 -28.05
C ASP A 545 -0.41 17.02 -26.61
N ALA A 546 -1.56 17.38 -26.01
CA ALA A 546 -1.92 16.93 -24.68
C ALA A 546 -2.14 15.41 -24.61
N TYR A 547 -2.77 14.81 -25.63
CA TYR A 547 -2.89 13.36 -25.73
C TYR A 547 -1.55 12.66 -25.93
N GLN A 548 -0.64 13.26 -26.70
CA GLN A 548 0.71 12.74 -26.88
C GLN A 548 1.47 12.71 -25.55
N HIS A 549 1.35 13.76 -24.73
CA HIS A 549 1.90 13.76 -23.37
C HIS A 549 1.25 12.70 -22.47
N ALA A 550 -0.07 12.51 -22.54
CA ALA A 550 -0.72 11.42 -21.80
C ALA A 550 -0.18 10.03 -22.19
N LEU A 551 0.10 9.82 -23.49
CA LEU A 551 0.70 8.59 -24.01
C LEU A 551 2.19 8.43 -23.68
N GLN A 552 2.91 9.50 -23.30
CA GLN A 552 4.28 9.36 -22.78
C GLN A 552 4.28 8.59 -21.46
N TYR A 553 3.35 8.92 -20.55
CA TYR A 553 3.27 8.29 -19.22
C TYR A 553 2.40 7.01 -19.20
N LYS A 554 1.47 6.86 -20.17
CA LYS A 554 0.66 5.65 -20.34
C LYS A 554 0.66 5.18 -21.80
N PRO A 555 1.76 4.56 -22.26
CA PRO A 555 2.01 4.28 -23.68
C PRO A 555 1.06 3.27 -24.33
N TYR A 556 0.37 2.46 -23.51
CA TYR A 556 -0.50 1.37 -23.95
C TYR A 556 -1.99 1.68 -23.79
N ASN A 557 -2.41 2.92 -24.05
CA ASN A 557 -3.82 3.33 -23.97
C ASN A 557 -4.47 3.41 -25.37
N PRO A 558 -5.28 2.42 -25.78
CA PRO A 558 -5.92 2.42 -27.11
C PRO A 558 -7.00 3.50 -27.26
N PHE A 559 -7.62 3.95 -26.17
CA PHE A 559 -8.70 4.93 -26.20
C PHE A 559 -8.20 6.35 -26.51
N ILE A 560 -6.99 6.67 -26.06
CA ILE A 560 -6.34 7.93 -26.44
C ILE A 560 -5.95 7.88 -27.91
N LEU A 561 -5.38 6.77 -28.37
CA LEU A 561 -5.02 6.58 -29.79
C LEU A 561 -6.23 6.71 -30.72
N SER A 562 -7.37 6.08 -30.40
CA SER A 562 -8.58 6.24 -31.20
C SER A 562 -9.15 7.65 -31.16
N THR A 563 -9.05 8.33 -30.02
CA THR A 563 -9.45 9.74 -29.90
C THR A 563 -8.59 10.65 -30.78
N MET A 564 -7.27 10.44 -30.79
CA MET A 564 -6.36 11.18 -31.68
C MET A 564 -6.67 10.87 -33.14
N ALA A 565 -6.97 9.62 -33.48
CA ALA A 565 -7.35 9.22 -34.83
C ALA A 565 -8.65 9.90 -35.30
N ALA A 566 -9.66 9.99 -34.45
CA ALA A 566 -10.89 10.73 -34.75
C ALA A 566 -10.60 12.22 -35.06
N LEU A 567 -9.75 12.86 -34.25
CA LEU A 567 -9.33 14.24 -34.49
C LEU A 567 -8.61 14.40 -35.84
N HIS A 568 -7.69 13.50 -36.19
CA HIS A 568 -7.03 13.52 -37.49
C HIS A 568 -8.03 13.31 -38.64
N ALA A 569 -8.97 12.37 -38.50
CA ALA A 569 -10.02 12.15 -39.50
C ALA A 569 -10.88 13.40 -39.72
N ASP A 570 -11.24 14.13 -38.66
CA ASP A 570 -11.98 15.40 -38.75
C ASP A 570 -11.17 16.54 -39.38
N LEU A 571 -9.83 16.43 -39.40
CA LEU A 571 -8.93 17.30 -40.15
C LEU A 571 -8.70 16.82 -41.60
N ASN A 572 -9.38 15.76 -42.03
CA ASN A 572 -9.20 15.02 -43.29
C ASN A 572 -7.81 14.38 -43.45
N GLU A 573 -7.15 14.07 -42.34
CA GLU A 573 -5.83 13.43 -42.30
C GLU A 573 -6.00 11.93 -42.04
N PHE A 574 -6.44 11.19 -43.08
CA PHE A 574 -6.84 9.78 -42.92
C PHE A 574 -5.66 8.82 -42.71
N ASP A 575 -4.50 9.07 -43.34
CA ASP A 575 -3.32 8.22 -43.17
C ASP A 575 -2.82 8.15 -41.71
N PRO A 576 -2.59 9.28 -41.01
CA PRO A 576 -2.21 9.22 -39.59
C PRO A 576 -3.33 8.66 -38.71
N ALA A 577 -4.60 8.92 -39.05
CA ALA A 577 -5.74 8.34 -38.32
C ALA A 577 -5.74 6.80 -38.39
N ILE A 578 -5.54 6.22 -39.58
CA ILE A 578 -5.47 4.77 -39.78
C ILE A 578 -4.28 4.18 -39.03
N ALA A 579 -3.10 4.80 -39.10
CA ALA A 579 -1.90 4.32 -38.39
C ALA A 579 -2.10 4.28 -36.87
N LEU A 580 -2.75 5.31 -36.29
CA LEU A 580 -3.07 5.36 -34.86
C LEU A 580 -4.07 4.26 -34.46
N LEU A 581 -5.10 4.02 -35.26
CA LEU A 581 -6.08 2.96 -35.01
C LEU A 581 -5.48 1.57 -35.15
N GLN A 582 -4.61 1.35 -36.15
CA GLN A 582 -3.85 0.09 -36.31
C GLN A 582 -2.99 -0.17 -35.07
N ARG A 583 -2.31 0.86 -34.55
CA ARG A 583 -1.58 0.75 -33.27
C ARG A 583 -2.52 0.44 -32.11
N ALA A 584 -3.69 1.07 -32.04
CA ALA A 584 -4.67 0.84 -30.97
C ALA A 584 -5.16 -0.61 -30.93
N VAL A 585 -5.54 -1.19 -32.08
CA VAL A 585 -5.97 -2.59 -32.17
C VAL A 585 -4.80 -3.59 -32.03
N THR A 586 -3.56 -3.16 -32.27
CA THR A 586 -2.38 -3.99 -31.97
C THR A 586 -2.11 -4.07 -30.46
N ILE A 587 -2.32 -2.96 -29.74
CA ILE A 587 -2.18 -2.91 -28.28
C ILE A 587 -3.31 -3.71 -27.63
N GLU A 588 -4.57 -3.45 -28.01
CA GLU A 588 -5.75 -4.17 -27.55
C GLU A 588 -6.50 -4.84 -28.73
N PRO A 589 -6.20 -6.12 -29.04
CA PRO A 589 -6.85 -6.87 -30.12
C PRO A 589 -8.35 -7.08 -29.96
N ASN A 590 -8.89 -6.86 -28.76
CA ASN A 590 -10.32 -6.95 -28.49
C ASN A 590 -11.04 -5.59 -28.54
N PHE A 591 -10.38 -4.54 -29.04
CA PHE A 591 -10.96 -3.19 -29.10
C PHE A 591 -11.95 -3.04 -30.25
N VAL A 592 -13.23 -3.33 -29.97
CA VAL A 592 -14.35 -3.29 -30.94
C VAL A 592 -14.47 -1.92 -31.60
N GLY A 593 -14.47 -0.85 -30.80
CA GLY A 593 -14.54 0.52 -31.31
C GLY A 593 -13.39 0.87 -32.27
N GLY A 594 -12.17 0.36 -32.01
CA GLY A 594 -11.02 0.56 -32.88
C GLY A 594 -11.21 -0.04 -34.28
N PHE A 595 -11.72 -1.28 -34.36
CA PHE A 595 -12.01 -1.93 -35.64
C PHE A 595 -13.17 -1.27 -36.40
N GLN A 596 -14.21 -0.82 -35.70
CA GLN A 596 -15.31 -0.09 -36.34
C GLN A 596 -14.84 1.25 -36.91
N MET A 597 -13.99 1.97 -36.19
CA MET A 597 -13.38 3.21 -36.70
C MET A 597 -12.50 2.94 -37.92
N LEU A 598 -11.69 1.88 -37.92
CA LEU A 598 -10.93 1.48 -39.11
C LEU A 598 -11.84 1.19 -40.30
N GLY A 599 -12.92 0.44 -40.08
CA GLY A 599 -13.91 0.14 -41.12
C GLY A 599 -14.50 1.39 -41.73
N ASN A 600 -14.94 2.34 -40.89
CA ASN A 600 -15.47 3.62 -41.34
C ASN A 600 -14.45 4.43 -42.15
N MET A 601 -13.18 4.48 -41.70
CA MET A 601 -12.13 5.21 -42.41
C MET A 601 -11.80 4.57 -43.77
N PHE A 602 -11.75 3.24 -43.84
CA PHE A 602 -11.54 2.54 -45.11
C PHE A 602 -12.70 2.72 -46.09
N LEU A 603 -13.95 2.74 -45.61
CA LEU A 603 -15.11 3.07 -46.45
C LEU A 603 -14.99 4.49 -47.03
N HIS A 604 -14.61 5.47 -46.22
CA HIS A 604 -14.40 6.84 -46.68
C HIS A 604 -13.32 6.95 -47.77
N LEU A 605 -12.30 6.09 -47.72
CA LEU A 605 -11.24 6.02 -48.73
C LEU A 605 -11.56 5.09 -49.92
N GLY A 606 -12.75 4.49 -49.97
CA GLY A 606 -13.15 3.55 -51.04
C GLY A 606 -12.52 2.15 -50.94
N ARG A 607 -11.84 1.82 -49.83
CA ARG A 607 -11.17 0.54 -49.58
C ARG A 607 -12.15 -0.47 -48.98
N GLN A 608 -13.11 -0.93 -49.79
CA GLN A 608 -14.25 -1.74 -49.33
C GLN A 608 -13.84 -3.08 -48.71
N ASP A 609 -12.87 -3.79 -49.29
CA ASP A 609 -12.43 -5.11 -48.78
C ASP A 609 -11.85 -5.01 -47.37
N GLU A 610 -11.02 -4.00 -47.12
CA GLU A 610 -10.41 -3.76 -45.80
C GLU A 610 -11.46 -3.30 -44.78
N ALA A 611 -12.41 -2.47 -45.21
CA ALA A 611 -13.52 -2.08 -44.36
C ALA A 611 -14.34 -3.30 -43.92
N GLN A 612 -14.68 -4.18 -44.86
CA GLN A 612 -15.42 -5.41 -44.57
C GLN A 612 -14.65 -6.30 -43.59
N GLN A 613 -13.34 -6.47 -43.77
CA GLN A 613 -12.50 -7.23 -42.84
C GLN A 613 -12.54 -6.62 -41.44
N ALA A 614 -12.38 -5.30 -41.31
CA ALA A 614 -12.40 -4.62 -40.02
C ALA A 614 -13.75 -4.80 -39.30
N PHE A 615 -14.87 -4.64 -39.99
CA PHE A 615 -16.19 -4.87 -39.40
C PHE A 615 -16.42 -6.34 -39.03
N GLN A 616 -15.93 -7.29 -39.84
CA GLN A 616 -16.00 -8.72 -39.52
C GLN A 616 -15.21 -9.05 -38.23
N GLN A 617 -14.03 -8.46 -38.03
CA GLN A 617 -13.27 -8.62 -36.79
C GLN A 617 -14.04 -8.06 -35.58
N ALA A 618 -14.60 -6.85 -35.69
CA ALA A 618 -15.42 -6.26 -34.62
C ALA A 618 -16.61 -7.16 -34.24
N GLN A 619 -17.33 -7.71 -35.24
CA GLN A 619 -18.44 -8.63 -35.01
C GLN A 619 -17.97 -9.96 -34.40
N ALA A 620 -16.83 -10.50 -34.83
CA ALA A 620 -16.27 -11.73 -34.27
C ALA A 620 -15.93 -11.56 -32.79
N ILE A 621 -15.30 -10.44 -32.40
CA ILE A 621 -15.01 -10.12 -30.99
C ILE A 621 -16.30 -10.03 -30.17
N LEU A 622 -17.31 -9.31 -30.66
CA LEU A 622 -18.60 -9.18 -29.98
C LEU A 622 -19.29 -10.52 -29.79
N ARG A 623 -19.27 -11.41 -30.80
CA ARG A 623 -19.82 -12.77 -30.69
C ARG A 623 -19.06 -13.62 -29.67
N THR A 624 -17.73 -13.56 -29.68
CA THR A 624 -16.88 -14.28 -28.72
C THR A 624 -17.20 -13.87 -27.28
N TYR A 625 -17.39 -12.58 -27.02
CA TYR A 625 -17.59 -12.05 -25.66
C TYR A 625 -19.05 -11.70 -25.31
N GLN A 626 -20.04 -12.08 -26.13
CA GLN A 626 -21.46 -11.71 -25.92
C GLN A 626 -22.00 -12.17 -24.56
N HIS A 627 -21.61 -13.35 -24.12
CA HIS A 627 -22.04 -13.96 -22.85
C HIS A 627 -20.99 -13.85 -21.75
N HIS A 628 -19.87 -13.16 -22.01
CA HIS A 628 -18.83 -12.96 -21.00
C HIS A 628 -19.21 -11.82 -20.04
N PRO A 629 -19.23 -12.07 -18.72
CA PRO A 629 -19.46 -11.01 -17.74
C PRO A 629 -18.28 -10.04 -17.76
N ARG A 630 -18.56 -8.78 -18.08
CA ARG A 630 -17.57 -7.69 -18.09
C ARG A 630 -17.20 -7.34 -16.65
N GLN A 631 -15.92 -7.38 -16.32
CA GLN A 631 -15.44 -7.25 -14.94
C GLN A 631 -14.96 -5.84 -14.60
N SER A 632 -14.54 -5.07 -15.59
CA SER A 632 -14.06 -3.69 -15.42
C SER A 632 -14.67 -2.72 -16.41
N ASP A 633 -14.70 -1.43 -16.03
CA ASP A 633 -15.12 -0.36 -16.94
C ASP A 633 -14.22 -0.30 -18.19
N TYR A 634 -12.94 -0.66 -18.06
CA TYR A 634 -12.01 -0.74 -19.19
C TYR A 634 -12.44 -1.81 -20.20
N GLU A 635 -12.78 -3.02 -19.76
CA GLU A 635 -13.32 -4.08 -20.62
C GLU A 635 -14.67 -3.69 -21.25
N GLN A 636 -15.52 -2.98 -20.49
CA GLN A 636 -16.76 -2.45 -21.03
C GLN A 636 -16.51 -1.47 -22.17
N MET A 637 -15.51 -0.59 -22.02
CA MET A 637 -15.13 0.36 -23.08
C MET A 637 -14.52 -0.35 -24.30
N LEU A 638 -13.73 -1.41 -24.12
CA LEU A 638 -13.17 -2.18 -25.24
C LEU A 638 -14.26 -2.86 -26.08
N LEU A 639 -15.26 -3.45 -25.42
CA LEU A 639 -16.32 -4.22 -26.05
C LEU A 639 -17.55 -3.37 -26.43
N LYS A 640 -17.49 -2.05 -26.22
CA LYS A 640 -18.58 -1.15 -26.60
C LYS A 640 -18.58 -0.98 -28.13
N SER A 641 -19.70 -1.34 -28.76
CA SER A 641 -19.96 -0.97 -30.14
C SER A 641 -20.21 0.54 -30.23
N LEU A 642 -19.70 1.17 -31.29
CA LEU A 642 -20.23 2.44 -31.77
C LEU A 642 -21.67 2.22 -32.25
N GLU A 643 -22.58 3.11 -31.85
CA GLU A 643 -23.99 3.09 -32.27
C GLU A 643 -24.18 3.70 -33.65
#